data_AF-A0A2I7N5Y1-F1
#
_entry.id   AF-A0A2I7N5Y1-F1
#
_cell.length_a   1.000
_cell.length_b   1.000
_cell.length_c   1.000
_cell.angle_alpha   90.00
_cell.angle_beta   90.00
_cell.angle_gamma   90.00
#
_symmetry.space_group_name_H-M   'P 1'
#
loop_
_entity.id
_entity.type
_entity.pdbx_description
1 polymer ?
#
loop_
_entity_poly.entity_id
_entity_poly.type
_entity_poly.pdbx_seq_one_letter_code
_entity_poly.pdbx_strand_id
1 'polypeptide(L)'
;MKKYFIKDMSISLLGTVILAACNTNIGSSSNDGNINSLAVIAPKTIYSKPGEIGSAYVVINNSTTVNHNQLEYSLGNLIGGGNGASIESTSAKNCASVAAHSQCNIKLTISDEAMAGSLRFNIINNDSLINKISESNILSPTIGVEQAAYNSLNGADGITLSYYQTVITGTPYILVSGLVASANAGNFNKIVLVNENGVELPNQILIGDISNKQGSTFNILLPVPLVSNITQAIRVQTQQFINGNTTIESTATTSTTLATKENLGIAELLPTAIYLTESNPDQIITIVNIGDTSLQLEQIASSNDNFEILFTPSALAAKKTTIATFKLKNKTVPPTTGKITVTYDNGQNQTSTSGVVDQNINPTGPSPTPAPSPTPVPTPSYGVTISNINGNTPANVMGTVPITFTAQISGTAIGAISTVTATLANSVTGTVISDPSPCTLTVGGLTTSCNFTVIPWYTGFENSTVGLIDHDPFIPSDTSISLVASNIDTIYGVNNNQIDYSITTPYVYLQAVMPGDTITAGTGITYGSGGSVNPRFVDGSQNGGGTCTDSKKDNLTGVEWLTNANEVCPNRACTWSDTAAVGSAQAAAINFNAGGGKCGYTDWRLPTEKELLSLFNYSAADNDTAAWLATQGFTGNDSGAPNGTGYWSATAVNSVNNNLAWLVFLHSSTYTPGVPRTGTNNAWLVRGNVTKVAKDMPGDSLMAGIGKEWPTTRFMVDVSGNCMIDNLSGLMWPKNFNILGTGTWDSSALAGSAQYKIIQMNTNSNATGYQLCGYTDWRLPNINEVFSLLNYGAAGSNTSLWLATQGFTGSGNSGTTPASNGSWTSTTGSSGAYAVGLGTGSPRQFSIPSSSNWNVLAVRGGQ
;
A
#
# COMPACT_ATOMS: atom_id res chain seq x y z
N MET A 1 -4.53 -40.11 67.79
CA MET A 1 -5.81 -40.76 67.38
C MET A 1 -5.80 -40.92 65.86
N LYS A 2 -6.24 -42.10 65.38
CA LYS A 2 -6.64 -42.55 64.01
C LYS A 2 -7.07 -41.42 63.04
N LYS A 3 -6.98 -41.45 61.69
CA LYS A 3 -6.82 -42.48 60.63
C LYS A 3 -6.69 -41.75 59.24
N TYR A 4 -5.74 -42.17 58.40
CA TYR A 4 -5.77 -42.50 56.94
C TYR A 4 -6.66 -41.84 55.83
N PHE A 5 -6.00 -41.64 54.65
CA PHE A 5 -6.35 -41.83 53.20
C PHE A 5 -6.87 -40.66 52.27
N ILE A 6 -5.96 -40.18 51.38
CA ILE A 6 -5.94 -40.01 49.88
C ILE A 6 -7.11 -39.32 49.11
N LYS A 7 -6.83 -38.29 48.25
CA LYS A 7 -6.62 -38.41 46.76
C LYS A 7 -6.37 -37.06 46.04
N ASP A 8 -5.62 -37.17 44.94
CA ASP A 8 -4.93 -36.20 44.09
C ASP A 8 -5.78 -35.20 43.28
N MET A 9 -5.21 -34.00 43.03
CA MET A 9 -4.92 -33.46 41.69
C MET A 9 -4.14 -32.14 41.82
N SER A 10 -2.84 -32.15 41.48
CA SER A 10 -1.98 -30.97 41.49
C SER A 10 -1.37 -30.72 40.11
N ILE A 11 -1.65 -29.55 39.59
CA ILE A 11 -0.90 -28.83 38.55
C ILE A 11 0.55 -28.62 39.06
N SER A 12 1.57 -28.89 38.24
CA SER A 12 2.91 -28.35 38.52
C SER A 12 3.69 -27.99 37.26
N LEU A 13 3.96 -26.70 37.18
CA LEU A 13 4.91 -26.01 36.32
C LEU A 13 6.36 -26.26 36.83
N LEU A 14 7.32 -26.33 35.91
CA LEU A 14 8.78 -26.17 36.05
C LEU A 14 9.60 -27.27 36.77
N GLY A 15 10.46 -27.92 35.98
CA GLY A 15 11.59 -28.73 36.45
C GLY A 15 12.80 -28.57 35.53
N THR A 16 13.84 -27.95 36.05
CA THR A 16 15.18 -27.67 35.50
C THR A 16 15.93 -28.92 35.02
N VAL A 17 16.62 -28.83 33.88
CA VAL A 17 17.57 -29.83 33.38
C VAL A 17 18.91 -29.69 34.11
N ILE A 18 19.38 -30.79 34.67
CA ILE A 18 20.67 -30.97 35.36
C ILE A 18 21.76 -31.23 34.31
N LEU A 19 22.86 -30.46 34.38
CA LEU A 19 24.13 -30.81 33.73
C LEU A 19 24.69 -32.08 34.39
N ALA A 20 24.97 -33.10 33.58
CA ALA A 20 25.87 -34.20 33.95
C ALA A 20 27.00 -34.26 32.91
N ALA A 21 28.19 -33.83 33.32
CA ALA A 21 29.43 -34.06 32.59
C ALA A 21 29.99 -35.42 33.02
N CYS A 22 30.28 -36.30 32.06
CA CYS A 22 31.32 -37.31 32.19
C CYS A 22 32.23 -37.23 30.95
N ASN A 23 33.53 -37.19 31.26
CA ASN A 23 34.64 -36.84 30.40
C ASN A 23 35.34 -38.14 29.97
N THR A 24 35.45 -38.43 28.67
CA THR A 24 36.51 -39.30 28.10
C THR A 24 36.69 -39.04 26.60
N ASN A 25 37.94 -38.76 26.21
CA ASN A 25 38.51 -38.78 24.87
C ASN A 25 38.01 -37.74 23.85
N ILE A 26 38.62 -36.55 23.93
CA ILE A 26 38.83 -35.66 22.78
C ILE A 26 39.74 -36.39 21.80
N GLY A 27 39.15 -36.98 20.75
CA GLY A 27 39.86 -37.80 19.78
C GLY A 27 38.97 -38.31 18.66
N SER A 28 38.40 -37.41 17.86
CA SER A 28 38.33 -37.51 16.39
C SER A 28 37.48 -36.35 15.86
N SER A 29 38.03 -35.61 14.90
CA SER A 29 37.28 -34.70 14.05
C SER A 29 36.29 -35.53 13.22
N SER A 30 35.06 -35.72 13.70
CA SER A 30 33.98 -36.18 12.85
C SER A 30 33.64 -35.03 11.90
N ASN A 31 34.02 -35.15 10.63
CA ASN A 31 33.52 -34.27 9.58
C ASN A 31 32.00 -34.50 9.46
N ASP A 32 31.20 -33.79 10.25
CA ASP A 32 29.74 -33.88 10.27
C ASP A 32 29.09 -33.18 9.05
N GLY A 33 29.92 -32.58 8.18
CA GLY A 33 29.53 -31.92 6.93
C GLY A 33 28.90 -30.56 7.16
N ASN A 34 29.17 -29.59 6.27
CA ASN A 34 28.53 -28.28 6.34
C ASN A 34 27.12 -28.36 5.76
N ILE A 35 26.11 -28.27 6.63
CA ILE A 35 24.69 -28.39 6.24
C ILE A 35 24.31 -27.42 5.11
N ASN A 36 24.94 -26.25 4.99
CA ASN A 36 24.68 -25.26 3.92
C ASN A 36 24.94 -25.78 2.51
N SER A 37 25.63 -26.92 2.37
CA SER A 37 25.86 -27.59 1.09
C SER A 37 24.77 -28.60 0.71
N LEU A 38 23.83 -28.89 1.61
CA LEU A 38 22.67 -29.73 1.35
C LEU A 38 21.57 -28.93 0.65
N ALA A 39 20.84 -29.58 -0.25
CA ALA A 39 19.60 -29.04 -0.80
C ALA A 39 18.41 -29.60 -0.02
N VAL A 40 17.62 -28.71 0.61
CA VAL A 40 16.39 -29.07 1.32
C VAL A 40 15.20 -28.75 0.40
N ILE A 41 14.59 -29.78 -0.16
CA ILE A 41 13.51 -29.65 -1.15
C ILE A 41 12.20 -29.99 -0.47
N ALA A 42 11.39 -28.96 -0.23
CA ALA A 42 10.13 -29.07 0.48
C ALA A 42 8.93 -28.92 -0.48
N PRO A 43 7.76 -29.51 -0.15
CA PRO A 43 6.54 -29.28 -0.89
C PRO A 43 6.08 -27.84 -0.69
N LYS A 44 5.40 -27.28 -1.69
CA LYS A 44 4.71 -26.00 -1.53
C LYS A 44 3.62 -26.09 -0.45
N THR A 45 2.81 -27.15 -0.51
CA THR A 45 1.67 -27.36 0.39
C THR A 45 1.57 -28.81 0.84
N ILE A 46 1.17 -29.03 2.09
CA ILE A 46 0.75 -30.32 2.65
C ILE A 46 -0.76 -30.29 2.83
N TYR A 47 -1.45 -31.34 2.36
CA TYR A 47 -2.89 -31.43 2.48
C TYR A 47 -3.33 -32.10 3.79
N SER A 48 -4.21 -31.45 4.52
CA SER A 48 -5.02 -32.08 5.56
C SER A 48 -6.31 -32.62 4.96
N LYS A 49 -6.72 -33.81 5.40
CA LYS A 49 -7.89 -34.52 4.87
C LYS A 49 -8.91 -34.81 5.99
N PRO A 50 -10.20 -34.97 5.67
CA PRO A 50 -11.20 -35.38 6.64
C PRO A 50 -10.97 -36.80 7.15
N GLY A 51 -11.00 -36.97 8.48
CA GLY A 51 -11.02 -38.28 9.14
C GLY A 51 -9.74 -39.12 9.06
N GLU A 52 -8.66 -38.61 8.48
CA GLU A 52 -7.38 -39.32 8.40
C GLU A 52 -6.17 -38.35 8.45
N ILE A 53 -5.04 -38.82 8.97
CA ILE A 53 -3.79 -38.05 9.02
C ILE A 53 -3.24 -37.86 7.59
N GLY A 54 -3.02 -36.61 7.20
CA GLY A 54 -2.35 -36.26 5.94
C GLY A 54 -0.83 -36.49 6.02
N SER A 55 -0.19 -36.72 4.88
CA SER A 55 1.27 -36.87 4.82
C SER A 55 1.88 -36.25 3.59
N ALA A 56 3.11 -35.76 3.75
CA ALA A 56 3.99 -35.31 2.67
C ALA A 56 5.45 -35.60 3.05
N TYR A 57 6.37 -35.31 2.14
CA TYR A 57 7.79 -35.55 2.35
C TYR A 57 8.63 -34.28 2.16
N VAL A 58 9.74 -34.16 2.89
CA VAL A 58 10.82 -33.21 2.60
C VAL A 58 12.03 -34.02 2.18
N VAL A 59 12.64 -33.69 1.04
CA VAL A 59 13.80 -34.40 0.50
C VAL A 59 15.06 -33.64 0.87
N ILE A 60 15.98 -34.33 1.56
CA ILE A 60 17.32 -33.85 1.85
C ILE A 60 18.25 -34.47 0.81
N ASN A 61 18.72 -33.65 -0.13
CA ASN A 61 19.60 -34.10 -1.19
C ASN A 61 21.04 -33.65 -0.93
N ASN A 62 21.96 -34.61 -0.93
CA ASN A 62 23.39 -34.37 -0.78
C ASN A 62 24.09 -34.62 -2.12
N SER A 63 24.33 -33.55 -2.88
CA SER A 63 25.09 -33.62 -4.13
C SER A 63 26.62 -33.59 -3.92
N THR A 64 27.09 -33.47 -2.68
CA THR A 64 28.51 -33.32 -2.37
C THR A 64 29.20 -34.67 -2.20
N THR A 65 30.53 -34.63 -2.14
CA THR A 65 31.39 -35.79 -1.85
C THR A 65 31.55 -36.05 -0.35
N VAL A 66 30.87 -35.30 0.51
CA VAL A 66 31.03 -35.36 1.98
C VAL A 66 29.77 -35.94 2.61
N ASN A 67 29.93 -36.86 3.56
CA ASN A 67 28.82 -37.37 4.36
C ASN A 67 28.37 -36.31 5.37
N HIS A 68 27.07 -36.14 5.54
CA HIS A 68 26.50 -35.26 6.55
C HIS A 68 25.92 -36.11 7.67
N ASN A 69 26.38 -35.91 8.90
CA ASN A 69 26.02 -36.76 10.04
C ASN A 69 25.41 -35.92 11.16
N GLN A 70 24.70 -36.61 12.08
CA GLN A 70 24.10 -36.01 13.26
C GLN A 70 23.11 -34.89 12.90
N LEU A 71 22.34 -35.13 11.83
CA LEU A 71 21.29 -34.23 11.39
C LEU A 71 20.08 -34.38 12.33
N GLU A 72 19.65 -33.26 12.88
CA GLU A 72 18.42 -33.15 13.65
C GLU A 72 17.43 -32.24 12.94
N TYR A 73 16.16 -32.59 13.03
CA TYR A 73 15.08 -31.92 12.33
C TYR A 73 14.07 -31.37 13.33
N SER A 74 13.58 -30.16 13.08
CA SER A 74 12.53 -29.55 13.90
C SER A 74 11.59 -28.71 13.04
N LEU A 75 10.39 -28.49 13.57
CA LEU A 75 9.42 -27.56 12.98
C LEU A 75 9.40 -26.29 13.82
N GLY A 76 9.32 -25.13 13.15
CA GLY A 76 9.22 -23.82 13.78
C GLY A 76 8.18 -22.96 13.07
N ASN A 77 7.92 -21.76 13.59
CA ASN A 77 6.96 -20.79 13.03
C ASN A 77 5.62 -21.45 12.62
N LEU A 78 5.05 -22.25 13.53
CA LEU A 78 3.79 -22.95 13.31
C LEU A 78 2.65 -21.94 13.35
N ILE A 79 1.89 -21.86 12.26
CA ILE A 79 0.77 -20.92 12.09
C ILE A 79 -0.46 -21.73 11.65
N GLY A 80 -1.61 -21.48 12.26
CA GLY A 80 -2.87 -22.17 11.92
C GLY A 80 -2.72 -23.69 12.05
N GLY A 81 -3.08 -24.43 10.99
CA GLY A 81 -2.92 -25.88 10.93
C GLY A 81 -1.48 -26.38 10.99
N GLY A 82 -0.47 -25.51 10.84
CA GLY A 82 0.93 -25.87 11.13
C GLY A 82 1.11 -26.44 12.54
N ASN A 83 0.26 -26.06 13.51
CA ASN A 83 0.27 -26.63 14.86
C ASN A 83 -0.08 -28.13 14.93
N GLY A 84 -0.80 -28.64 13.93
CA GLY A 84 -1.12 -30.07 13.80
C GLY A 84 -0.03 -30.87 13.10
N ALA A 85 1.08 -30.24 12.70
CA ALA A 85 2.14 -30.89 11.95
C ALA A 85 3.18 -31.55 12.87
N SER A 86 3.71 -32.69 12.44
CA SER A 86 4.76 -33.41 13.13
C SER A 86 5.72 -34.10 12.16
N ILE A 87 6.94 -34.34 12.63
CA ILE A 87 7.95 -35.10 11.90
C ILE A 87 7.83 -36.56 12.34
N GLU A 88 7.71 -37.48 11.39
CA GLU A 88 7.68 -38.90 11.68
C GLU A 88 9.07 -39.37 12.14
N SER A 89 9.13 -39.93 13.35
CA SER A 89 10.40 -40.18 14.05
C SER A 89 11.31 -41.20 13.37
N THR A 90 10.73 -42.16 12.63
CA THR A 90 11.49 -43.22 11.95
C THR A 90 12.25 -42.65 10.76
N SER A 91 11.61 -41.83 9.95
CA SER A 91 12.17 -41.13 8.80
C SER A 91 13.24 -40.14 9.26
N ALA A 92 12.99 -39.38 10.33
CA ALA A 92 14.00 -38.50 10.93
C ALA A 92 15.24 -39.27 11.38
N LYS A 93 15.06 -40.42 12.05
CA LYS A 93 16.16 -41.28 12.48
C LYS A 93 16.93 -41.88 11.30
N ASN A 94 16.22 -42.32 10.26
CA ASN A 94 16.83 -42.86 9.04
C ASN A 94 17.62 -41.79 8.29
N CYS A 95 17.22 -40.53 8.39
CA CYS A 95 17.89 -39.38 7.79
C CYS A 95 18.83 -38.65 8.76
N ALA A 96 19.18 -39.22 9.91
CA ALA A 96 20.16 -38.62 10.82
C ALA A 96 21.57 -38.57 10.20
N SER A 97 21.82 -39.34 9.14
CA SER A 97 23.00 -39.27 8.29
C SER A 97 22.59 -39.34 6.82
N VAL A 98 23.17 -38.49 5.99
CA VAL A 98 22.98 -38.48 4.54
C VAL A 98 24.35 -38.62 3.88
N ALA A 99 24.57 -39.76 3.23
CA ALA A 99 25.83 -40.07 2.56
C ALA A 99 26.09 -39.12 1.37
N ALA A 100 27.35 -39.00 0.97
CA ALA A 100 27.76 -38.32 -0.26
C ALA A 100 26.97 -38.85 -1.48
N HIS A 101 26.55 -37.95 -2.37
CA HIS A 101 25.77 -38.26 -3.57
C HIS A 101 24.49 -39.10 -3.32
N SER A 102 23.86 -38.90 -2.17
CA SER A 102 22.64 -39.61 -1.78
C SER A 102 21.51 -38.65 -1.38
N GLN A 103 20.30 -39.19 -1.24
CA GLN A 103 19.13 -38.45 -0.79
C GLN A 103 18.46 -39.17 0.38
N CYS A 104 17.78 -38.42 1.25
CA CYS A 104 16.95 -38.97 2.30
C CYS A 104 15.62 -38.23 2.41
N ASN A 105 14.54 -38.97 2.70
CA ASN A 105 13.18 -38.45 2.68
C ASN A 105 12.61 -38.40 4.11
N ILE A 106 12.34 -37.20 4.60
CA ILE A 106 11.70 -36.95 5.88
C ILE A 106 10.20 -36.94 5.67
N LYS A 107 9.46 -37.80 6.39
CA LYS A 107 8.00 -37.82 6.33
C LYS A 107 7.44 -36.81 7.32
N LEU A 108 6.61 -35.91 6.83
CA LEU A 108 5.80 -34.99 7.60
C LEU A 108 4.38 -35.51 7.67
N THR A 109 3.77 -35.40 8.84
CA THR A 109 2.36 -35.71 9.08
C THR A 109 1.62 -34.47 9.50
N ILE A 110 0.36 -34.34 9.07
CA ILE A 110 -0.55 -33.28 9.48
C ILE A 110 -1.81 -33.90 10.05
N SER A 111 -2.30 -33.37 11.18
CA SER A 111 -3.55 -33.83 11.77
C SER A 111 -4.70 -33.77 10.75
N ASP A 112 -5.70 -34.63 10.96
CA ASP A 112 -6.95 -34.55 10.23
C ASP A 112 -7.62 -33.20 10.48
N GLU A 113 -8.32 -32.70 9.46
CA GLU A 113 -9.08 -31.44 9.50
C GLU A 113 -8.28 -30.20 9.98
N ALA A 114 -6.96 -30.22 9.85
CA ALA A 114 -6.12 -29.07 10.14
C ALA A 114 -6.46 -27.93 9.19
N MET A 115 -6.88 -26.80 9.78
CA MET A 115 -7.21 -25.59 9.04
C MET A 115 -6.00 -24.96 8.38
N ALA A 116 -6.19 -24.26 7.27
CA ALA A 116 -5.07 -23.69 6.52
C ALA A 116 -4.11 -22.84 7.38
N GLY A 117 -2.82 -22.95 7.09
CA GLY A 117 -1.74 -22.32 7.84
C GLY A 117 -0.37 -22.63 7.24
N SER A 118 0.70 -22.53 8.03
CA SER A 118 2.05 -22.79 7.52
C SER A 118 2.98 -23.26 8.63
N LEU A 119 4.11 -23.83 8.22
CA LEU A 119 5.19 -24.22 9.12
C LEU A 119 6.55 -23.99 8.46
N ARG A 120 7.59 -23.84 9.28
CA ARG A 120 8.99 -23.76 8.85
C ARG A 120 9.69 -25.07 9.20
N PHE A 121 10.34 -25.68 8.23
CA PHE A 121 11.16 -26.88 8.43
C PHE A 121 12.60 -26.47 8.72
N ASN A 122 13.21 -26.99 9.79
CA ASN A 122 14.58 -26.66 10.19
C ASN A 122 15.45 -27.93 10.24
N ILE A 123 16.69 -27.78 9.81
CA ILE A 123 17.75 -28.80 9.93
C ILE A 123 18.93 -28.20 10.70
N ILE A 124 19.48 -28.96 11.64
CA ILE A 124 20.69 -28.59 12.38
C ILE A 124 21.63 -29.79 12.49
N ASN A 125 22.91 -29.52 12.71
CA ASN A 125 23.91 -30.51 13.15
C ASN A 125 24.86 -29.91 14.18
N ASN A 126 25.81 -30.69 14.69
CA ASN A 126 26.77 -30.21 15.69
C ASN A 126 27.65 -29.05 15.20
N ASP A 127 28.04 -29.04 13.92
CA ASP A 127 28.83 -27.94 13.33
C ASP A 127 28.06 -26.61 13.33
N SER A 128 26.74 -26.66 13.24
CA SER A 128 25.86 -25.50 13.27
C SER A 128 25.63 -24.91 14.68
N LEU A 129 25.99 -25.61 15.77
CA LEU A 129 25.83 -25.10 17.14
C LEU A 129 26.64 -23.83 17.39
N ILE A 130 27.83 -23.71 16.78
CA ILE A 130 28.72 -22.53 16.88
C ILE A 130 28.12 -21.33 16.13
N ASN A 131 27.28 -21.57 15.12
CA ASN A 131 26.55 -20.54 14.37
C ASN A 131 25.19 -20.16 15.00
N LYS A 132 24.81 -20.73 16.17
CA LYS A 132 23.54 -20.39 16.85
C LYS A 132 23.46 -18.96 17.42
N ILE A 133 24.49 -18.13 17.21
CA ILE A 133 24.53 -16.71 17.63
C ILE A 133 24.17 -15.76 16.46
N SER A 134 24.10 -16.25 15.22
CA SER A 134 23.62 -15.47 14.07
C SER A 134 22.56 -16.27 13.30
N GLU A 135 21.43 -15.67 13.00
CA GLU A 135 20.32 -16.29 12.27
C GLU A 135 20.80 -16.94 10.95
N SER A 136 21.03 -18.25 10.95
CA SER A 136 21.39 -19.03 9.76
C SER A 136 20.16 -19.24 8.86
N ASN A 137 19.78 -18.18 8.16
CA ASN A 137 18.58 -18.04 7.33
C ASN A 137 18.59 -18.78 5.97
N ILE A 138 19.43 -19.80 5.75
CA ILE A 138 19.66 -20.33 4.39
C ILE A 138 18.97 -21.68 4.10
N LEU A 139 18.67 -22.51 5.11
CA LEU A 139 18.09 -23.85 4.91
C LEU A 139 16.84 -24.10 5.75
N SER A 140 15.83 -23.28 5.56
CA SER A 140 14.57 -23.47 6.27
C SER A 140 13.37 -23.11 5.42
N PRO A 141 12.94 -24.01 4.51
CA PRO A 141 11.78 -23.74 3.68
C PRO A 141 10.52 -23.59 4.53
N THR A 142 9.65 -22.69 4.08
CA THR A 142 8.30 -22.55 4.61
C THR A 142 7.37 -23.42 3.77
N ILE A 143 6.46 -24.12 4.44
CA ILE A 143 5.54 -25.08 3.85
C ILE A 143 4.12 -24.66 4.22
N GLY A 144 3.23 -24.54 3.23
CA GLY A 144 1.80 -24.32 3.45
C GLY A 144 1.12 -25.57 3.97
N VAL A 145 0.11 -25.40 4.82
CA VAL A 145 -0.84 -26.44 5.23
C VAL A 145 -2.19 -26.03 4.67
N GLU A 146 -2.84 -26.89 3.89
CA GLU A 146 -4.10 -26.57 3.23
C GLU A 146 -5.09 -27.73 3.37
N GLN A 147 -6.38 -27.44 3.44
CA GLN A 147 -7.41 -28.47 3.42
C GLN A 147 -7.54 -29.07 2.01
N ALA A 148 -7.80 -30.36 1.92
CA ALA A 148 -8.00 -31.05 0.65
C ALA A 148 -9.29 -30.56 -0.04
N ALA A 149 -9.14 -29.94 -1.20
CA ALA A 149 -10.27 -29.56 -2.06
C ALA A 149 -10.63 -30.71 -3.01
N TYR A 150 -11.85 -31.24 -2.89
CA TYR A 150 -12.33 -32.34 -3.71
C TYR A 150 -13.06 -31.85 -4.97
N ASN A 151 -12.98 -32.64 -6.04
CA ASN A 151 -13.67 -32.37 -7.30
C ASN A 151 -14.33 -33.66 -7.86
N SER A 152 -15.08 -33.53 -8.95
CA SER A 152 -15.81 -34.63 -9.60
C SER A 152 -15.28 -34.96 -11.01
N LEU A 153 -14.09 -34.45 -11.35
CA LEU A 153 -13.49 -34.64 -12.67
C LEU A 153 -13.07 -36.10 -12.90
N ASN A 154 -13.05 -36.53 -14.16
CA ASN A 154 -12.76 -37.91 -14.54
C ASN A 154 -11.27 -38.10 -14.87
N GLY A 155 -10.74 -39.29 -14.58
CA GLY A 155 -9.38 -39.68 -14.95
C GLY A 155 -8.32 -38.78 -14.31
N ALA A 156 -7.24 -38.52 -15.03
CA ALA A 156 -6.10 -37.77 -14.52
C ALA A 156 -6.42 -36.30 -14.20
N ASP A 157 -7.48 -35.71 -14.78
CA ASP A 157 -7.97 -34.37 -14.39
C ASP A 157 -8.61 -34.35 -12.98
N GLY A 158 -8.92 -35.52 -12.42
CA GLY A 158 -9.34 -35.68 -11.03
C GLY A 158 -8.21 -35.53 -10.00
N ILE A 159 -6.98 -35.25 -10.43
CA ILE A 159 -5.81 -35.07 -9.57
C ILE A 159 -5.39 -33.60 -9.58
N THR A 160 -5.27 -33.00 -8.39
CA THR A 160 -4.79 -31.63 -8.20
C THR A 160 -3.29 -31.63 -7.90
N LEU A 161 -2.50 -30.80 -8.59
CA LEU A 161 -1.07 -30.64 -8.34
C LEU A 161 -0.77 -29.32 -7.61
N SER A 162 0.15 -29.37 -6.65
CA SER A 162 0.69 -28.21 -5.94
C SER A 162 2.22 -28.20 -6.00
N TYR A 163 2.76 -27.14 -6.60
CA TYR A 163 4.19 -26.86 -6.74
C TYR A 163 4.44 -25.38 -7.08
N TYR A 164 5.69 -24.94 -7.00
CA TYR A 164 6.09 -23.59 -7.42
C TYR A 164 6.16 -23.51 -8.94
N GLN A 165 5.32 -22.67 -9.55
CA GLN A 165 5.26 -22.54 -11.02
C GLN A 165 6.44 -21.73 -11.58
N THR A 166 7.07 -20.90 -10.77
CA THR A 166 8.30 -20.17 -11.12
C THR A 166 9.37 -20.42 -10.06
N VAL A 167 10.58 -20.75 -10.49
CA VAL A 167 11.75 -20.97 -9.62
C VAL A 167 12.96 -20.18 -10.11
N ILE A 168 13.92 -19.94 -9.22
CA ILE A 168 15.16 -19.25 -9.58
C ILE A 168 16.20 -20.19 -10.20
N THR A 169 17.02 -19.65 -11.11
CA THR A 169 18.18 -20.33 -11.69
C THR A 169 19.07 -20.91 -10.59
N GLY A 170 19.49 -22.17 -10.75
CA GLY A 170 20.26 -22.89 -9.73
C GLY A 170 19.42 -23.74 -8.77
N THR A 171 18.08 -23.68 -8.84
CA THR A 171 17.20 -24.64 -8.16
C THR A 171 17.27 -25.99 -8.89
N PRO A 172 17.77 -27.09 -8.28
CA PRO A 172 18.00 -28.33 -9.00
C PRO A 172 16.74 -29.20 -9.12
N TYR A 173 15.87 -29.16 -8.12
CA TYR A 173 14.66 -29.99 -8.02
C TYR A 173 13.54 -29.20 -7.37
N ILE A 174 12.30 -29.54 -7.73
CA ILE A 174 11.10 -29.19 -6.98
C ILE A 174 10.38 -30.45 -6.50
N LEU A 175 9.57 -30.32 -5.47
CA LEU A 175 8.67 -31.38 -5.04
C LEU A 175 7.24 -31.07 -5.47
N VAL A 176 6.72 -31.85 -6.42
CA VAL A 176 5.34 -31.77 -6.89
C VAL A 176 4.47 -32.61 -5.97
N SER A 177 3.54 -31.96 -5.28
CA SER A 177 2.57 -32.64 -4.40
C SER A 177 1.27 -32.87 -5.15
N GLY A 178 0.78 -34.10 -5.19
CA GLY A 178 -0.49 -34.43 -5.81
C GLY A 178 -1.54 -34.82 -4.78
N LEU A 179 -2.78 -34.37 -4.99
CA LEU A 179 -3.98 -34.79 -4.27
C LEU A 179 -4.90 -35.54 -5.23
N VAL A 180 -5.28 -36.76 -4.89
CA VAL A 180 -6.36 -37.47 -5.59
C VAL A 180 -7.68 -36.85 -5.14
N ALA A 181 -8.12 -35.82 -5.87
CA ALA A 181 -9.25 -34.98 -5.48
C ALA A 181 -10.61 -35.55 -5.89
N SER A 182 -10.64 -36.50 -6.84
CA SER A 182 -11.85 -37.14 -7.34
C SER A 182 -11.87 -38.64 -7.10
N ALA A 183 -13.02 -39.17 -6.69
CA ALA A 183 -13.27 -40.61 -6.70
C ALA A 183 -13.30 -41.20 -8.12
N ASN A 184 -13.47 -40.37 -9.15
CA ASN A 184 -13.47 -40.75 -10.56
C ASN A 184 -12.08 -40.65 -11.21
N ALA A 185 -11.00 -40.50 -10.42
CA ALA A 185 -9.63 -40.33 -10.95
C ALA A 185 -9.09 -41.57 -11.70
N GLY A 186 -9.85 -42.66 -11.71
CA GLY A 186 -9.51 -43.91 -12.36
C GLY A 186 -8.80 -44.89 -11.43
N ASN A 187 -8.66 -46.13 -11.89
CA ASN A 187 -7.99 -47.17 -11.13
C ASN A 187 -6.51 -47.22 -11.52
N PHE A 188 -5.65 -46.50 -10.81
CA PHE A 188 -4.20 -46.49 -11.08
C PHE A 188 -3.40 -46.97 -9.87
N ASN A 189 -2.18 -47.42 -10.13
CA ASN A 189 -1.17 -47.72 -9.10
C ASN A 189 0.20 -47.10 -9.42
N LYS A 190 0.29 -46.35 -10.52
CA LYS A 190 1.46 -45.58 -10.94
C LYS A 190 1.00 -44.22 -11.45
N ILE A 191 1.75 -43.18 -11.12
CA ILE A 191 1.54 -41.81 -11.59
C ILE A 191 2.87 -41.29 -12.11
N VAL A 192 2.82 -40.59 -13.24
CA VAL A 192 3.98 -39.89 -13.80
C VAL A 192 3.56 -38.50 -14.27
N LEU A 193 4.53 -37.58 -14.30
CA LEU A 193 4.41 -36.28 -14.92
C LEU A 193 4.88 -36.38 -16.37
N VAL A 194 4.11 -35.83 -17.29
CA VAL A 194 4.38 -35.86 -18.73
C VAL A 194 4.40 -34.44 -19.30
N ASN A 195 5.05 -34.26 -20.45
CA ASN A 195 4.99 -33.01 -21.21
C ASN A 195 3.67 -32.88 -22.01
N GLU A 196 3.53 -31.81 -22.81
CA GLU A 196 2.32 -31.57 -23.61
C GLU A 196 1.99 -32.71 -24.59
N ASN A 197 3.03 -33.42 -25.05
CA ASN A 197 2.91 -34.55 -25.98
C ASN A 197 2.63 -35.89 -25.27
N GLY A 198 2.46 -35.90 -23.95
CA GLY A 198 2.22 -37.12 -23.18
C GLY A 198 3.47 -37.98 -22.94
N VAL A 199 4.67 -37.44 -23.19
CA VAL A 199 5.94 -38.13 -22.91
C VAL A 199 6.38 -37.87 -21.48
N GLU A 200 6.74 -38.94 -20.76
CA GLU A 200 7.21 -38.88 -19.38
C GLU A 200 8.42 -37.94 -19.22
N LEU A 201 8.34 -37.04 -18.23
CA LEU A 201 9.44 -36.15 -17.90
C LEU A 201 10.62 -36.96 -17.33
N PRO A 202 11.86 -36.70 -17.80
CA PRO A 202 13.00 -37.54 -17.46
C PRO A 202 13.41 -37.37 -16.00
N ASN A 203 13.91 -38.46 -15.40
CA ASN A 203 14.52 -38.49 -14.07
C ASN A 203 13.61 -38.01 -12.92
N GLN A 204 12.29 -38.05 -13.10
CA GLN A 204 11.36 -37.84 -11.99
C GLN A 204 11.40 -39.04 -11.03
N ILE A 205 11.22 -38.78 -9.73
CA ILE A 205 11.25 -39.82 -8.70
C ILE A 205 9.98 -39.72 -7.85
N LEU A 206 9.21 -40.80 -7.80
CA LEU A 206 8.09 -40.92 -6.89
C LEU A 206 8.59 -41.11 -5.45
N ILE A 207 8.05 -40.32 -4.53
CA ILE A 207 8.37 -40.35 -3.10
C ILE A 207 7.10 -40.77 -2.33
N GLY A 208 7.21 -41.87 -1.60
CA GLY A 208 6.11 -42.45 -0.82
C GLY A 208 5.24 -43.43 -1.64
N ASP A 209 4.14 -43.87 -1.00
CA ASP A 209 3.20 -44.81 -1.59
C ASP A 209 2.16 -44.09 -2.47
N ILE A 210 1.65 -44.79 -3.48
CA ILE A 210 0.51 -44.33 -4.31
C ILE A 210 -0.76 -45.06 -3.89
N SER A 211 -1.85 -44.31 -3.83
CA SER A 211 -3.20 -44.81 -3.69
C SER A 211 -4.13 -44.03 -4.62
N ASN A 212 -5.08 -44.73 -5.25
CA ASN A 212 -6.09 -44.14 -6.12
C ASN A 212 -7.37 -43.73 -5.36
N LYS A 213 -7.40 -43.89 -4.04
CA LYS A 213 -8.52 -43.44 -3.21
C LYS A 213 -8.54 -41.92 -3.14
N GLN A 214 -9.72 -41.33 -3.26
CA GLN A 214 -9.92 -39.90 -3.02
C GLN A 214 -9.36 -39.49 -1.65
N GLY A 215 -8.65 -38.36 -1.60
CA GLY A 215 -7.94 -37.88 -0.41
C GLY A 215 -6.52 -38.41 -0.25
N SER A 216 -6.08 -39.37 -1.07
CA SER A 216 -4.68 -39.82 -1.07
C SER A 216 -3.76 -38.72 -1.61
N THR A 217 -2.58 -38.58 -1.02
CA THR A 217 -1.53 -37.68 -1.49
C THR A 217 -0.30 -38.44 -1.96
N PHE A 218 0.48 -37.85 -2.85
CA PHE A 218 1.76 -38.37 -3.30
C PHE A 218 2.73 -37.21 -3.59
N ASN A 219 4.03 -37.50 -3.61
CA ASN A 219 5.06 -36.53 -3.96
C ASN A 219 5.92 -37.04 -5.11
N ILE A 220 6.22 -36.19 -6.09
CA ILE A 220 7.15 -36.48 -7.18
C ILE A 220 8.27 -35.45 -7.12
N LEU A 221 9.50 -35.92 -6.93
CA LEU A 221 10.70 -35.11 -7.06
C LEU A 221 10.99 -34.93 -8.55
N LEU A 222 10.91 -33.69 -9.03
CA LEU A 222 11.06 -33.36 -10.44
C LEU A 222 12.32 -32.49 -10.64
N PRO A 223 13.25 -32.89 -11.52
CA PRO A 223 14.39 -32.06 -11.90
C PRO A 223 13.93 -30.78 -12.60
N VAL A 224 14.51 -29.65 -12.21
CA VAL A 224 14.25 -28.36 -12.84
C VAL A 224 15.16 -28.19 -14.06
N PRO A 225 14.65 -27.66 -15.18
CA PRO A 225 15.49 -27.35 -16.33
C PRO A 225 16.61 -26.34 -16.00
N LEU A 226 17.86 -26.65 -16.40
CA LEU A 226 19.09 -25.93 -15.97
C LEU A 226 19.31 -24.54 -16.58
N VAL A 227 18.64 -24.21 -17.70
CA VAL A 227 18.87 -22.95 -18.43
C VAL A 227 17.85 -21.92 -17.96
N SER A 228 18.27 -20.66 -17.77
CA SER A 228 17.33 -19.58 -17.43
C SER A 228 16.37 -19.29 -18.60
N ASN A 229 15.16 -18.84 -18.28
CA ASN A 229 14.11 -18.46 -19.24
C ASN A 229 13.51 -19.58 -20.10
N ILE A 230 13.62 -20.84 -19.68
CA ILE A 230 12.90 -21.95 -20.30
C ILE A 230 11.67 -22.33 -19.47
N THR A 231 10.65 -22.82 -20.17
CA THR A 231 9.41 -23.34 -19.58
C THR A 231 9.29 -24.84 -19.85
N GLN A 232 8.85 -25.59 -18.84
CA GLN A 232 8.51 -27.00 -18.95
C GLN A 232 7.03 -27.17 -18.64
N ALA A 233 6.28 -27.70 -19.60
CA ALA A 233 4.89 -28.09 -19.38
C ALA A 233 4.81 -29.38 -18.57
N ILE A 234 3.85 -29.43 -17.67
CA ILE A 234 3.61 -30.53 -16.73
C ILE A 234 2.13 -30.89 -16.83
N ARG A 235 1.86 -32.15 -17.17
CA ARG A 235 0.56 -32.81 -17.10
C ARG A 235 0.70 -34.06 -16.24
N VAL A 236 -0.34 -34.41 -15.50
CA VAL A 236 -0.37 -35.69 -14.77
C VAL A 236 -0.90 -36.79 -15.67
N GLN A 237 -0.28 -37.97 -15.61
CA GLN A 237 -0.73 -39.18 -16.29
C GLN A 237 -0.85 -40.30 -15.27
N THR A 238 -2.03 -40.91 -15.21
CA THR A 238 -2.32 -42.09 -14.39
C THR A 238 -2.08 -43.35 -15.21
N GLN A 239 -1.44 -44.34 -14.59
CA GLN A 239 -1.03 -45.58 -15.24
C GLN A 239 -1.38 -46.80 -14.36
N GLN A 240 -1.69 -47.92 -14.99
CA GLN A 240 -1.69 -49.23 -14.35
C GLN A 240 -0.41 -49.98 -14.71
N PHE A 241 0.30 -50.41 -13.68
CA PHE A 241 1.42 -51.34 -13.78
C PHE A 241 0.98 -52.70 -13.24
N ILE A 242 0.81 -53.67 -14.14
CA ILE A 242 0.39 -55.03 -13.82
C ILE A 242 1.33 -56.00 -14.53
N ASN A 243 1.94 -56.93 -13.79
CA ASN A 243 2.79 -58.00 -14.32
C ASN A 243 3.92 -57.52 -15.26
N GLY A 244 4.55 -56.38 -14.96
CA GLY A 244 5.65 -55.83 -15.77
C GLY A 244 5.22 -54.93 -16.92
N ASN A 245 3.92 -54.83 -17.22
CA ASN A 245 3.39 -53.99 -18.28
C ASN A 245 2.77 -52.71 -17.72
N THR A 246 3.11 -51.58 -18.32
CA THR A 246 2.51 -50.27 -18.02
C THR A 246 1.46 -49.94 -19.07
N THR A 247 0.25 -49.63 -18.63
CA THR A 247 -0.84 -49.13 -19.49
C THR A 247 -1.27 -47.75 -19.02
N ILE A 248 -1.55 -46.85 -19.95
CA ILE A 248 -2.02 -45.50 -19.64
C ILE A 248 -3.53 -45.57 -19.38
N GLU A 249 -3.94 -45.17 -18.18
CA GLU A 249 -5.35 -45.06 -17.81
C GLU A 249 -5.92 -43.73 -18.29
N SER A 250 -5.22 -42.63 -18.01
CA SER A 250 -5.66 -41.29 -18.38
C SER A 250 -4.49 -40.31 -18.38
N THR A 251 -4.56 -39.30 -19.25
CA THR A 251 -3.65 -38.14 -19.25
C THR A 251 -4.49 -36.88 -19.07
N ALA A 252 -4.15 -36.05 -18.08
CA ALA A 252 -4.91 -34.85 -17.75
C ALA A 252 -4.97 -33.92 -18.95
N THR A 253 -6.14 -33.37 -19.27
CA THR A 253 -6.32 -32.45 -20.40
C THR A 253 -5.73 -31.07 -20.12
N THR A 254 -5.65 -30.69 -18.85
CA THR A 254 -5.04 -29.44 -18.39
C THR A 254 -3.51 -29.55 -18.29
N SER A 255 -2.81 -28.51 -18.72
CA SER A 255 -1.34 -28.40 -18.69
C SER A 255 -0.95 -27.17 -17.86
N THR A 256 0.05 -27.31 -17.00
CA THR A 256 0.61 -26.23 -16.18
C THR A 256 2.11 -26.09 -16.44
N THR A 257 2.65 -24.88 -16.32
CA THR A 257 4.06 -24.62 -16.66
C THR A 257 4.95 -24.43 -15.43
N LEU A 258 6.17 -24.95 -15.49
CA LEU A 258 7.29 -24.63 -14.61
C LEU A 258 8.27 -23.72 -15.36
N ALA A 259 8.55 -22.53 -14.84
CA ALA A 259 9.45 -21.55 -15.44
C ALA A 259 10.70 -21.32 -14.57
N THR A 260 11.88 -21.23 -15.20
CA THR A 260 13.14 -20.86 -14.51
C THR A 260 13.48 -19.39 -14.82
N LYS A 261 13.71 -18.59 -13.79
CA LYS A 261 13.96 -17.14 -13.87
C LYS A 261 15.16 -16.71 -13.00
N GLU A 262 15.66 -15.49 -13.16
CA GLU A 262 16.77 -14.95 -12.36
C GLU A 262 16.57 -13.45 -12.09
N ASN A 263 17.23 -12.94 -11.05
CA ASN A 263 17.23 -11.54 -10.64
C ASN A 263 15.82 -10.96 -10.40
N LEU A 264 14.97 -11.75 -9.73
CA LEU A 264 13.55 -11.45 -9.50
C LEU A 264 13.13 -11.88 -8.09
N GLY A 265 12.36 -11.04 -7.44
CA GLY A 265 11.59 -11.43 -6.26
C GLY A 265 10.29 -12.14 -6.66
N ILE A 266 9.95 -13.23 -5.97
CA ILE A 266 8.77 -14.06 -6.29
C ILE A 266 7.95 -14.27 -5.02
N ALA A 267 6.79 -13.63 -4.91
CA ALA A 267 5.91 -13.79 -3.78
C ALA A 267 5.02 -15.03 -3.95
N GLU A 268 4.97 -15.87 -2.92
CA GLU A 268 4.10 -17.05 -2.87
C GLU A 268 3.26 -17.03 -1.59
N LEU A 269 1.97 -17.32 -1.73
CA LEU A 269 1.02 -17.48 -0.62
C LEU A 269 1.07 -18.92 -0.10
N LEU A 270 1.33 -19.08 1.18
CA LEU A 270 1.39 -20.37 1.87
C LEU A 270 0.40 -20.37 3.06
N PRO A 271 -0.75 -21.05 2.95
CA PRO A 271 -1.25 -21.82 1.79
C PRO A 271 -1.88 -20.91 0.73
N THR A 272 -2.27 -21.49 -0.40
CA THR A 272 -2.87 -20.76 -1.53
C THR A 272 -4.38 -20.53 -1.40
N ALA A 273 -5.02 -21.17 -0.43
CA ALA A 273 -6.45 -21.07 -0.18
C ALA A 273 -6.76 -20.53 1.22
N ILE A 274 -7.82 -19.71 1.32
CA ILE A 274 -8.39 -19.21 2.57
C ILE A 274 -9.72 -19.89 2.83
N TYR A 275 -9.87 -20.40 4.05
CA TYR A 275 -11.08 -21.06 4.52
C TYR A 275 -11.53 -20.41 5.84
N LEU A 276 -12.38 -19.39 5.74
CA LEU A 276 -13.02 -18.77 6.90
C LEU A 276 -14.42 -19.33 7.11
N THR A 277 -14.81 -19.50 8.37
CA THR A 277 -16.12 -20.00 8.79
C THR A 277 -16.59 -19.22 10.01
N GLU A 278 -17.85 -19.37 10.42
CA GLU A 278 -18.33 -18.76 11.67
C GLU A 278 -17.51 -19.22 12.88
N SER A 279 -17.16 -20.51 12.95
CA SER A 279 -16.36 -21.09 14.03
C SER A 279 -14.88 -20.71 13.95
N ASN A 280 -14.39 -20.34 12.76
CA ASN A 280 -13.01 -19.94 12.52
C ASN A 280 -12.99 -18.69 11.62
N PRO A 281 -13.31 -17.52 12.21
CA PRO A 281 -13.55 -16.30 11.44
C PRO A 281 -12.27 -15.59 11.02
N ASP A 282 -11.12 -16.02 11.53
CA ASP A 282 -9.82 -15.40 11.30
C ASP A 282 -8.80 -16.45 10.82
N GLN A 283 -7.96 -16.09 9.86
CA GLN A 283 -6.88 -16.96 9.35
C GLN A 283 -5.64 -16.14 8.99
N ILE A 284 -4.47 -16.71 9.25
CA ILE A 284 -3.18 -16.11 8.92
C ILE A 284 -2.58 -16.87 7.75
N ILE A 285 -2.15 -16.13 6.73
CA ILE A 285 -1.37 -16.66 5.61
C ILE A 285 0.06 -16.14 5.70
N THR A 286 1.00 -17.01 5.38
CA THR A 286 2.40 -16.64 5.24
C THR A 286 2.71 -16.32 3.79
N ILE A 287 3.35 -15.19 3.55
CA ILE A 287 3.86 -14.80 2.24
C ILE A 287 5.37 -14.98 2.28
N VAL A 288 5.89 -15.75 1.33
CA VAL A 288 7.34 -16.01 1.22
C VAL A 288 7.88 -15.43 -0.08
N ASN A 289 9.06 -14.81 -0.01
CA ASN A 289 9.82 -14.48 -1.21
C ASN A 289 10.73 -15.66 -1.57
N ILE A 290 10.34 -16.45 -2.58
CA ILE A 290 11.16 -17.59 -3.10
C ILE A 290 12.19 -17.15 -4.16
N GLY A 291 12.22 -15.86 -4.48
CA GLY A 291 13.16 -15.25 -5.43
C GLY A 291 14.58 -15.10 -4.88
N ASP A 292 15.47 -14.61 -5.75
CA ASP A 292 16.87 -14.30 -5.44
C ASP A 292 17.11 -12.81 -5.17
N THR A 293 16.07 -11.98 -5.38
CA THR A 293 16.08 -10.53 -5.17
C THR A 293 14.97 -10.12 -4.20
N SER A 294 15.15 -9.01 -3.48
CA SER A 294 14.10 -8.44 -2.64
C SER A 294 12.90 -8.01 -3.48
N LEU A 295 11.68 -8.26 -2.99
CA LEU A 295 10.44 -7.73 -3.57
C LEU A 295 9.80 -6.71 -2.63
N GLN A 296 8.96 -5.83 -3.17
CA GLN A 296 8.14 -4.92 -2.40
C GLN A 296 6.69 -5.38 -2.46
N LEU A 297 6.14 -5.88 -1.36
CA LEU A 297 4.70 -6.17 -1.30
C LEU A 297 3.93 -4.85 -1.19
N GLU A 298 2.99 -4.64 -2.09
CA GLU A 298 2.26 -3.37 -2.23
C GLU A 298 0.84 -3.48 -1.68
N GLN A 299 0.12 -4.54 -2.07
CA GLN A 299 -1.27 -4.72 -1.67
C GLN A 299 -1.66 -6.19 -1.64
N ILE A 300 -2.62 -6.51 -0.77
CA ILE A 300 -3.42 -7.72 -0.85
C ILE A 300 -4.89 -7.32 -0.96
N ALA A 301 -5.52 -7.70 -2.06
CA ALA A 301 -6.94 -7.46 -2.31
C ALA A 301 -7.70 -8.79 -2.31
N SER A 302 -8.95 -8.77 -1.83
CA SER A 302 -9.88 -9.89 -1.97
C SER A 302 -11.11 -9.42 -2.73
N SER A 303 -11.63 -10.27 -3.61
CA SER A 303 -12.91 -10.03 -4.28
C SER A 303 -14.13 -10.33 -3.39
N ASN A 304 -13.91 -10.63 -2.11
CA ASN A 304 -14.96 -10.96 -1.15
C ASN A 304 -15.20 -9.78 -0.19
N ASP A 305 -16.38 -9.18 -0.28
CA ASP A 305 -16.73 -7.97 0.48
C ASP A 305 -16.81 -8.21 2.00
N ASN A 306 -17.00 -9.46 2.43
CA ASN A 306 -17.07 -9.85 3.83
C ASN A 306 -15.68 -10.07 4.47
N PHE A 307 -14.58 -9.83 3.74
CA PHE A 307 -13.22 -9.95 4.29
C PHE A 307 -12.64 -8.60 4.72
N GLU A 308 -12.08 -8.59 5.94
CA GLU A 308 -11.12 -7.60 6.41
C GLU A 308 -9.72 -8.20 6.28
N ILE A 309 -8.80 -7.46 5.64
CA ILE A 309 -7.42 -7.89 5.43
C ILE A 309 -6.52 -6.98 6.26
N LEU A 310 -5.80 -7.55 7.22
CA LEU A 310 -4.76 -6.87 7.98
C LEU A 310 -3.41 -7.28 7.38
N PHE A 311 -2.84 -6.37 6.60
CA PHE A 311 -1.57 -6.56 5.93
C PHE A 311 -0.83 -5.22 5.88
N THR A 312 0.47 -5.24 6.15
CA THR A 312 1.33 -4.05 6.07
C THR A 312 2.25 -4.18 4.85
N PRO A 313 2.09 -3.33 3.82
CA PRO A 313 3.02 -3.27 2.69
C PRO A 313 4.46 -3.13 3.17
N SER A 314 5.35 -3.96 2.66
CA SER A 314 6.72 -4.06 3.17
C SER A 314 7.67 -4.68 2.14
N ALA A 315 8.93 -4.27 2.22
CA ALA A 315 10.01 -4.91 1.51
C ALA A 315 10.26 -6.29 2.12
N LEU A 316 10.25 -7.33 1.28
CA LEU A 316 10.52 -8.70 1.67
C LEU A 316 11.78 -9.20 0.97
N ALA A 317 12.88 -9.28 1.73
CA ALA A 317 14.15 -9.78 1.23
C ALA A 317 14.04 -11.24 0.74
N ALA A 318 14.95 -11.64 -0.15
CA ALA A 318 15.02 -13.01 -0.67
C ALA A 318 15.00 -14.04 0.47
N LYS A 319 14.20 -15.10 0.32
CA LYS A 319 14.02 -16.20 1.29
C LYS A 319 13.44 -15.79 2.65
N LYS A 320 12.89 -14.57 2.77
CA LYS A 320 12.18 -14.12 3.98
C LYS A 320 10.67 -14.29 3.84
N THR A 321 10.00 -14.29 4.98
CA THR A 321 8.56 -14.43 5.10
C THR A 321 7.94 -13.22 5.80
N THR A 322 6.72 -12.86 5.43
CA THR A 322 5.83 -11.99 6.21
C THR A 322 4.46 -12.67 6.34
N ILE A 323 3.52 -12.04 7.06
CA ILE A 323 2.18 -12.59 7.27
C ILE A 323 1.10 -11.59 6.88
N ALA A 324 -0.06 -12.11 6.48
CA ALA A 324 -1.30 -11.37 6.30
C ALA A 324 -2.41 -12.06 7.10
N THR A 325 -3.26 -11.29 7.76
CA THR A 325 -4.41 -11.83 8.51
C THR A 325 -5.70 -11.49 7.79
N PHE A 326 -6.54 -12.49 7.57
CA PHE A 326 -7.86 -12.37 6.95
C PHE A 326 -8.93 -12.64 8.00
N LYS A 327 -9.95 -11.78 8.06
CA LYS A 327 -11.03 -11.87 9.05
C LYS A 327 -12.38 -11.69 8.39
N LEU A 328 -13.41 -12.39 8.89
CA LEU A 328 -14.80 -12.13 8.52
C LEU A 328 -15.29 -10.85 9.20
N LYS A 329 -15.72 -9.86 8.42
CA LYS A 329 -16.39 -8.65 8.92
C LYS A 329 -17.69 -9.00 9.63
N ASN A 330 -18.49 -9.86 9.00
CA ASN A 330 -19.68 -10.47 9.59
C ASN A 330 -19.48 -12.00 9.71
N LYS A 331 -19.30 -12.46 10.94
CA LYS A 331 -19.05 -13.87 11.27
C LYS A 331 -20.23 -14.80 10.96
N THR A 332 -21.45 -14.25 10.87
CA THR A 332 -22.68 -15.01 10.58
C THR A 332 -22.95 -15.20 9.09
N VAL A 333 -22.19 -14.52 8.22
CA VAL A 333 -22.31 -14.64 6.77
C VAL A 333 -21.12 -15.45 6.26
N PRO A 334 -21.36 -16.63 5.64
CA PRO A 334 -20.25 -17.42 5.11
C PRO A 334 -19.61 -16.71 3.90
N PRO A 335 -18.29 -16.85 3.69
CA PRO A 335 -17.60 -16.14 2.62
C PRO A 335 -18.05 -16.63 1.25
N THR A 336 -18.30 -15.75 0.28
CA THR A 336 -18.47 -16.18 -1.12
C THR A 336 -17.13 -16.63 -1.72
N THR A 337 -17.14 -17.66 -2.55
CA THR A 337 -15.96 -18.08 -3.31
C THR A 337 -15.42 -16.89 -4.12
N GLY A 338 -14.11 -16.69 -4.12
CA GLY A 338 -13.48 -15.50 -4.67
C GLY A 338 -11.98 -15.62 -4.86
N LYS A 339 -11.34 -14.52 -5.22
CA LYS A 339 -9.91 -14.44 -5.51
C LYS A 339 -9.21 -13.53 -4.51
N ILE A 340 -8.03 -13.93 -4.05
CA ILE A 340 -7.06 -13.05 -3.39
C ILE A 340 -5.98 -12.71 -4.40
N THR A 341 -5.63 -11.44 -4.52
CA THR A 341 -4.54 -10.97 -5.37
C THR A 341 -3.52 -10.26 -4.50
N VAL A 342 -2.26 -10.71 -4.57
CA VAL A 342 -1.12 -10.03 -3.95
C VAL A 342 -0.40 -9.29 -5.07
N THR A 343 -0.37 -7.96 -4.99
CA THR A 343 0.36 -7.10 -5.93
C THR A 343 1.70 -6.73 -5.30
N TYR A 344 2.78 -6.88 -6.06
CA TYR A 344 4.13 -6.61 -5.59
C TYR A 344 5.06 -6.21 -6.73
N ASP A 345 6.05 -5.37 -6.44
CA ASP A 345 7.18 -5.13 -7.33
C ASP A 345 8.23 -6.23 -7.11
N ASN A 346 8.54 -6.96 -8.18
CA ASN A 346 9.53 -8.04 -8.15
C ASN A 346 10.99 -7.56 -8.26
N GLY A 347 11.23 -6.25 -8.17
CA GLY A 347 12.54 -5.62 -8.36
C GLY A 347 12.81 -5.21 -9.80
N GLN A 348 11.89 -5.49 -10.72
CA GLN A 348 11.95 -5.07 -12.13
C GLN A 348 10.67 -4.37 -12.56
N ASN A 349 9.52 -4.97 -12.27
CA ASN A 349 8.20 -4.45 -12.62
C ASN A 349 7.17 -4.88 -11.57
N GLN A 350 6.07 -4.13 -11.48
CA GLN A 350 4.89 -4.55 -10.73
C GLN A 350 4.26 -5.80 -11.36
N THR A 351 3.93 -6.78 -10.53
CA THR A 351 3.29 -8.04 -10.92
C THR A 351 2.34 -8.51 -9.82
N SER A 352 1.67 -9.65 -10.02
CA SER A 352 0.79 -10.23 -9.02
C SER A 352 0.82 -11.76 -8.97
N THR A 353 0.57 -12.29 -7.77
CA THR A 353 0.22 -13.70 -7.54
C THR A 353 -1.18 -13.80 -6.97
N SER A 354 -1.79 -14.97 -6.99
CA SER A 354 -3.18 -15.13 -6.57
C SER A 354 -3.44 -16.39 -5.78
N GLY A 355 -4.36 -16.28 -4.83
CA GLY A 355 -4.95 -17.37 -4.07
C GLY A 355 -6.46 -17.42 -4.24
N VAL A 356 -7.09 -18.42 -3.63
CA VAL A 356 -8.55 -18.60 -3.67
C VAL A 356 -9.16 -18.39 -2.29
N VAL A 357 -10.34 -17.77 -2.28
CA VAL A 357 -11.24 -17.76 -1.12
C VAL A 357 -12.28 -18.83 -1.38
N ASP A 358 -12.48 -19.73 -0.43
CA ASP A 358 -13.57 -20.70 -0.55
C ASP A 358 -14.27 -20.94 0.79
N GLN A 359 -15.52 -21.42 0.72
CA GLN A 359 -16.19 -21.97 1.90
C GLN A 359 -15.60 -23.34 2.17
N ASN A 360 -15.11 -23.55 3.38
CA ASN A 360 -14.60 -24.84 3.82
C ASN A 360 -15.54 -25.98 3.39
N ILE A 361 -15.03 -26.87 2.52
CA ILE A 361 -15.78 -28.03 2.04
C ILE A 361 -15.52 -29.17 3.01
N ASN A 362 -16.38 -29.34 4.00
CA ASN A 362 -16.60 -30.69 4.51
C ASN A 362 -18.11 -30.97 4.54
N PRO A 363 -18.64 -31.80 3.62
CA PRO A 363 -20.02 -32.24 3.65
C PRO A 363 -20.17 -33.18 4.84
N THR A 364 -20.90 -32.74 5.86
CA THR A 364 -21.45 -33.67 6.83
C THR A 364 -22.55 -34.50 6.16
N GLY A 365 -22.18 -35.68 5.67
CA GLY A 365 -23.11 -36.77 5.34
C GLY A 365 -23.74 -36.76 3.93
N PRO A 366 -24.28 -37.92 3.47
CA PRO A 366 -24.76 -38.10 2.11
C PRO A 366 -26.09 -37.38 1.90
N SER A 367 -26.11 -36.38 1.02
CA SER A 367 -27.35 -35.74 0.57
C SER A 367 -27.94 -36.50 -0.62
N PRO A 368 -29.28 -36.72 -0.66
CA PRO A 368 -29.92 -37.60 -1.62
C PRO A 368 -29.94 -37.03 -3.04
N THR A 369 -29.95 -37.96 -4.00
CA THR A 369 -30.01 -37.77 -5.46
C THR A 369 -31.07 -36.74 -5.88
N PRO A 370 -30.79 -35.81 -6.81
CA PRO A 370 -31.77 -34.84 -7.27
C PRO A 370 -32.84 -35.48 -8.16
N ALA A 371 -34.11 -35.17 -7.88
CA ALA A 371 -35.25 -35.42 -8.77
C ALA A 371 -35.42 -34.26 -9.78
N PRO A 372 -36.01 -34.49 -10.97
CA PRO A 372 -35.97 -33.53 -12.07
C PRO A 372 -36.85 -32.30 -11.86
N SER A 373 -36.38 -31.18 -12.42
CA SER A 373 -36.98 -29.83 -12.38
C SER A 373 -38.27 -29.70 -13.21
N PRO A 374 -39.29 -28.95 -12.74
CA PRO A 374 -40.36 -28.42 -13.57
C PRO A 374 -40.17 -26.93 -13.95
N THR A 375 -40.74 -26.58 -15.10
CA THR A 375 -40.70 -25.32 -15.88
C THR A 375 -41.34 -24.11 -15.16
N PRO A 376 -40.94 -22.84 -15.44
CA PRO A 376 -41.32 -21.68 -14.61
C PRO A 376 -42.67 -21.03 -14.97
N VAL A 377 -43.25 -20.33 -13.98
CA VAL A 377 -44.49 -19.53 -14.01
C VAL A 377 -44.14 -18.05 -13.69
N PRO A 378 -44.83 -17.03 -14.26
CA PRO A 378 -44.41 -15.62 -14.16
C PRO A 378 -44.77 -14.95 -12.81
N THR A 379 -43.92 -14.00 -12.38
CA THR A 379 -43.97 -13.27 -11.10
C THR A 379 -44.72 -11.91 -11.21
N PRO A 380 -45.50 -11.46 -10.20
CA PRO A 380 -46.07 -10.11 -10.15
C PRO A 380 -45.06 -9.05 -9.66
N SER A 381 -45.19 -7.81 -10.16
CA SER A 381 -44.36 -6.64 -9.78
C SER A 381 -45.07 -5.78 -8.71
N TYR A 382 -44.31 -5.28 -7.72
CA TYR A 382 -44.76 -4.48 -6.57
C TYR A 382 -43.97 -3.15 -6.49
N GLY A 383 -44.52 -2.04 -5.95
CA GLY A 383 -43.90 -0.69 -5.95
C GLY A 383 -43.78 0.00 -4.56
N VAL A 384 -42.73 0.81 -4.33
CA VAL A 384 -42.48 1.64 -3.11
C VAL A 384 -42.61 3.13 -3.45
N THR A 385 -43.06 3.97 -2.51
CA THR A 385 -43.17 5.44 -2.71
C THR A 385 -42.36 6.20 -1.65
N ILE A 386 -41.45 7.09 -2.09
CA ILE A 386 -40.70 8.03 -1.25
C ILE A 386 -41.33 9.41 -1.38
N SER A 387 -41.76 10.00 -0.26
CA SER A 387 -42.58 11.22 -0.29
C SER A 387 -41.82 12.50 0.09
N ASN A 388 -40.71 12.41 0.83
CA ASN A 388 -39.96 13.59 1.27
C ASN A 388 -38.49 13.29 1.64
N ILE A 389 -37.57 14.20 1.30
CA ILE A 389 -36.15 14.16 1.69
C ILE A 389 -35.81 15.49 2.37
N ASN A 390 -35.43 15.46 3.65
CA ASN A 390 -35.04 16.65 4.43
C ASN A 390 -33.69 16.44 5.11
N GLY A 391 -32.71 17.34 4.93
CA GLY A 391 -31.37 17.15 5.48
C GLY A 391 -30.41 18.31 5.27
N ASN A 392 -29.27 18.26 5.96
CA ASN A 392 -28.19 19.22 5.80
C ASN A 392 -27.28 18.66 4.70
N THR A 393 -27.39 19.21 3.49
CA THR A 393 -26.62 18.82 2.31
C THR A 393 -25.53 19.88 2.08
N PRO A 394 -24.32 19.74 2.63
CA PRO A 394 -23.27 20.71 2.38
C PRO A 394 -22.95 20.70 0.89
N ALA A 395 -22.97 21.87 0.26
CA ALA A 395 -22.68 22.01 -1.17
C ALA A 395 -21.22 21.66 -1.53
N ASN A 396 -20.33 21.46 -0.54
CA ASN A 396 -18.96 20.97 -0.69
C ASN A 396 -18.54 20.13 0.52
N VAL A 397 -18.02 18.91 0.30
CA VAL A 397 -17.49 18.01 1.34
C VAL A 397 -16.00 17.72 1.09
N MET A 398 -15.18 17.90 2.13
CA MET A 398 -13.81 17.36 2.14
C MET A 398 -13.88 15.87 2.49
N GLY A 399 -13.04 15.04 1.86
CA GLY A 399 -13.18 13.57 1.75
C GLY A 399 -13.51 12.70 2.98
N THR A 400 -13.66 13.25 4.18
CA THR A 400 -14.14 12.53 5.38
C THR A 400 -15.33 13.18 6.09
N VAL A 401 -15.89 14.30 5.58
CA VAL A 401 -17.03 14.99 6.19
C VAL A 401 -18.34 14.27 5.82
N PRO A 402 -19.13 13.80 6.80
CA PRO A 402 -20.38 13.09 6.54
C PRO A 402 -21.49 14.01 6.01
N ILE A 403 -22.22 13.56 4.99
CA ILE A 403 -23.49 14.09 4.50
C ILE A 403 -24.63 13.41 5.27
N THR A 404 -25.62 14.16 5.76
CA THR A 404 -26.73 13.60 6.54
C THR A 404 -28.10 14.05 6.01
N PHE A 405 -29.02 13.10 5.79
CA PHE A 405 -30.38 13.41 5.34
C PHE A 405 -31.40 12.38 5.85
N THR A 406 -32.67 12.80 5.90
CA THR A 406 -33.81 11.98 6.34
C THR A 406 -34.75 11.72 5.17
N ALA A 407 -35.10 10.45 4.92
CA ALA A 407 -36.05 10.04 3.89
C ALA A 407 -37.33 9.45 4.50
N GLN A 408 -38.50 9.90 4.03
CA GLN A 408 -39.80 9.36 4.43
C GLN A 408 -40.33 8.39 3.37
N ILE A 409 -40.64 7.16 3.78
CA ILE A 409 -40.93 6.02 2.88
C ILE A 409 -42.32 5.44 3.20
N SER A 410 -43.07 5.06 2.16
CA SER A 410 -44.41 4.45 2.26
C SER A 410 -44.63 3.36 1.20
N GLY A 411 -45.51 2.38 1.46
CA GLY A 411 -45.81 1.28 0.52
C GLY A 411 -47.20 0.66 0.72
N THR A 412 -47.76 0.08 -0.35
CA THR A 412 -49.19 -0.27 -0.47
C THR A 412 -49.53 -1.77 -0.49
N ALA A 413 -48.57 -2.69 -0.60
CA ALA A 413 -48.82 -4.14 -0.70
C ALA A 413 -48.58 -4.90 0.63
N ILE A 414 -49.45 -5.84 0.99
CA ILE A 414 -49.42 -6.50 2.31
C ILE A 414 -48.46 -7.70 2.31
N GLY A 415 -47.48 -7.71 3.23
CA GLY A 415 -46.71 -8.93 3.57
C GLY A 415 -45.30 -9.06 2.97
N ALA A 416 -44.77 -8.03 2.30
CA ALA A 416 -43.38 -7.98 1.84
C ALA A 416 -42.53 -7.09 2.75
N ILE A 417 -41.24 -7.42 2.93
CA ILE A 417 -40.24 -6.58 3.63
C ILE A 417 -39.31 -6.01 2.57
N SER A 418 -39.12 -4.69 2.54
CA SER A 418 -38.19 -4.02 1.61
C SER A 418 -37.17 -3.20 2.37
N THR A 419 -35.89 -3.32 1.99
CA THR A 419 -34.80 -2.52 2.54
C THR A 419 -34.47 -1.39 1.56
N VAL A 420 -34.40 -0.16 2.05
CA VAL A 420 -33.97 1.00 1.25
C VAL A 420 -32.53 1.35 1.62
N THR A 421 -31.65 1.42 0.62
CA THR A 421 -30.23 1.77 0.76
C THR A 421 -29.90 2.99 -0.06
N ALA A 422 -29.04 3.87 0.47
CA ALA A 422 -28.42 4.92 -0.32
C ALA A 422 -27.19 4.38 -1.06
N THR A 423 -27.03 4.76 -2.31
CA THR A 423 -25.95 4.36 -3.21
C THR A 423 -25.30 5.61 -3.78
N LEU A 424 -23.99 5.55 -3.99
CA LEU A 424 -23.20 6.65 -4.56
C LEU A 424 -22.99 6.40 -6.05
N ALA A 425 -23.17 7.44 -6.88
CA ALA A 425 -22.90 7.40 -8.31
C ALA A 425 -21.45 7.80 -8.66
N ASN A 426 -21.01 7.48 -9.89
CA ASN A 426 -19.80 8.01 -10.55
C ASN A 426 -18.46 7.83 -9.81
N SER A 427 -17.98 6.60 -9.64
CA SER A 427 -16.64 6.30 -9.09
C SER A 427 -16.36 6.92 -7.72
N VAL A 428 -17.40 7.41 -7.02
CA VAL A 428 -17.34 7.79 -5.63
C VAL A 428 -17.74 6.57 -4.81
N THR A 429 -16.86 6.15 -3.92
CA THR A 429 -17.15 5.12 -2.92
C THR A 429 -17.38 5.78 -1.57
N GLY A 430 -17.97 5.09 -0.60
CA GLY A 430 -18.32 5.76 0.64
C GLY A 430 -18.95 4.83 1.66
N THR A 431 -18.82 5.18 2.92
CA THR A 431 -19.52 4.48 4.01
C THR A 431 -20.93 5.06 4.10
N VAL A 432 -21.92 4.21 3.83
CA VAL A 432 -23.35 4.56 4.00
C VAL A 432 -23.86 3.89 5.26
N ILE A 433 -24.37 4.69 6.19
CA ILE A 433 -24.97 4.26 7.44
C ILE A 433 -26.41 4.73 7.44
N SER A 434 -27.36 3.86 7.75
CA SER A 434 -28.77 4.23 7.94
C SER A 434 -29.19 4.02 9.40
N ASP A 435 -30.15 4.81 9.88
CA ASP A 435 -30.81 4.62 11.16
C ASP A 435 -32.33 4.68 10.94
N PRO A 436 -33.06 3.56 11.10
CA PRO A 436 -32.57 2.24 11.54
C PRO A 436 -31.60 1.57 10.53
N SER A 437 -30.71 0.70 11.03
CA SER A 437 -29.74 -0.08 10.22
C SER A 437 -30.08 -1.58 10.27
N PRO A 438 -30.51 -2.22 9.16
CA PRO A 438 -30.84 -1.63 7.86
C PRO A 438 -32.19 -0.90 7.86
N CYS A 439 -32.35 0.12 7.02
CA CYS A 439 -33.61 0.86 6.86
C CYS A 439 -34.65 -0.04 6.18
N THR A 440 -35.47 -0.71 7.01
CA THR A 440 -36.42 -1.74 6.57
C THR A 440 -37.86 -1.25 6.73
N LEU A 441 -38.65 -1.45 5.68
CA LEU A 441 -40.09 -1.20 5.67
C LEU A 441 -40.82 -2.55 5.74
N THR A 442 -41.72 -2.70 6.71
CA THR A 442 -42.71 -3.79 6.72
C THR A 442 -43.97 -3.27 6.04
N VAL A 443 -44.26 -3.74 4.83
CA VAL A 443 -45.28 -3.13 3.98
C VAL A 443 -46.68 -3.51 4.48
N GLY A 444 -47.48 -2.48 4.80
CA GLY A 444 -48.81 -2.60 5.42
C GLY A 444 -49.50 -1.25 5.69
N GLY A 445 -49.26 -0.23 4.85
CA GLY A 445 -49.83 1.11 5.01
C GLY A 445 -49.16 2.01 6.06
N LEU A 446 -48.02 1.60 6.60
CA LEU A 446 -47.24 2.37 7.57
C LEU A 446 -46.19 3.24 6.86
N THR A 447 -46.07 4.50 7.29
CA THR A 447 -44.96 5.39 6.92
C THR A 447 -43.79 5.20 7.89
N THR A 448 -42.59 4.94 7.38
CA THR A 448 -41.36 4.93 8.19
C THR A 448 -40.40 6.03 7.75
N SER A 449 -39.58 6.51 8.68
CA SER A 449 -38.56 7.52 8.45
C SER A 449 -37.18 6.90 8.66
N CYS A 450 -36.24 7.17 7.75
CA CYS A 450 -34.86 6.70 7.86
C CYS A 450 -33.87 7.85 7.75
N ASN A 451 -32.93 7.91 8.68
CA ASN A 451 -31.83 8.86 8.67
C ASN A 451 -30.62 8.20 8.01
N PHE A 452 -30.03 8.83 6.99
CA PHE A 452 -28.83 8.36 6.32
C PHE A 452 -27.66 9.27 6.66
N THR A 453 -26.50 8.67 6.94
CA THR A 453 -25.20 9.32 7.06
C THR A 453 -24.27 8.70 6.02
N VAL A 454 -23.77 9.52 5.11
CA VAL A 454 -22.94 9.09 3.99
C VAL A 454 -21.60 9.81 4.07
N ILE A 455 -20.50 9.05 4.11
CA ILE A 455 -19.14 9.59 4.06
C ILE A 455 -18.57 9.25 2.68
N PRO A 456 -18.63 10.17 1.69
CA PRO A 456 -18.16 9.90 0.35
C PRO A 456 -16.65 10.16 0.18
N TRP A 457 -15.97 9.29 -0.56
CA TRP A 457 -14.59 9.44 -1.03
C TRP A 457 -14.46 9.01 -2.51
N TYR A 458 -13.74 9.77 -3.33
CA TYR A 458 -13.55 9.44 -4.75
C TYR A 458 -12.48 8.35 -4.94
N THR A 459 -12.62 7.40 -5.87
CA THR A 459 -11.62 6.31 -6.05
C THR A 459 -10.49 6.64 -7.02
N GLY A 460 -10.46 7.85 -7.59
CA GLY A 460 -9.46 8.28 -8.57
C GLY A 460 -8.21 8.97 -7.99
N PHE A 461 -7.99 8.95 -6.68
CA PHE A 461 -6.89 9.70 -6.07
C PHE A 461 -5.50 9.20 -6.44
N GLU A 462 -5.35 7.92 -6.72
CA GLU A 462 -4.03 7.32 -6.99
C GLU A 462 -3.43 7.75 -8.34
N ASN A 463 -4.22 8.44 -9.18
CA ASN A 463 -3.78 8.97 -10.48
C ASN A 463 -3.95 10.49 -10.61
N SER A 464 -4.15 11.25 -9.52
CA SER A 464 -4.03 12.71 -9.62
C SER A 464 -2.56 13.06 -9.84
N THR A 465 -2.20 13.10 -11.12
CA THR A 465 -1.01 13.81 -11.56
C THR A 465 -1.32 15.27 -11.35
N VAL A 466 -0.65 15.87 -10.38
CA VAL A 466 -0.67 17.32 -10.16
C VAL A 466 -0.40 17.99 -11.51
N GLY A 467 -1.41 18.66 -12.07
CA GLY A 467 -1.30 19.42 -13.33
C GLY A 467 -2.00 18.90 -14.55
N LEU A 468 -2.90 17.95 -14.38
CA LEU A 468 -3.89 17.65 -15.40
C LEU A 468 -5.17 18.47 -15.16
N ILE A 469 -5.76 18.96 -16.25
CA ILE A 469 -7.17 19.37 -16.28
C ILE A 469 -7.98 18.18 -15.76
N ASP A 470 -8.94 18.45 -14.87
CA ASP A 470 -9.78 17.47 -14.16
C ASP A 470 -9.10 16.69 -13.01
N HIS A 471 -7.94 17.11 -12.51
CA HIS A 471 -7.29 16.41 -11.38
C HIS A 471 -6.81 17.26 -10.19
N ASP A 472 -6.83 18.61 -10.24
CA ASP A 472 -6.47 19.43 -9.04
C ASP A 472 -6.87 20.94 -9.05
N PRO A 473 -7.71 21.45 -8.12
CA PRO A 473 -8.62 20.68 -7.27
C PRO A 473 -9.73 20.08 -8.13
N PHE A 474 -9.81 18.75 -8.19
CA PHE A 474 -10.90 18.08 -8.90
C PHE A 474 -12.17 18.18 -8.07
N ILE A 475 -13.13 18.94 -8.59
CA ILE A 475 -14.51 18.95 -8.12
C ILE A 475 -15.28 18.08 -9.11
N PRO A 476 -15.59 16.82 -8.79
CA PRO A 476 -16.38 15.98 -9.69
C PRO A 476 -17.75 16.64 -9.94
N SER A 477 -18.13 16.78 -11.21
CA SER A 477 -19.50 17.11 -11.61
C SER A 477 -20.38 15.85 -11.52
N ASP A 478 -21.70 16.04 -11.38
CA ASP A 478 -22.69 14.96 -11.30
C ASP A 478 -22.49 13.97 -10.14
N THR A 479 -21.86 14.37 -9.02
CA THR A 479 -21.86 13.49 -7.83
C THR A 479 -23.20 13.53 -7.14
N SER A 480 -23.77 12.36 -6.96
CA SER A 480 -25.09 12.23 -6.40
C SER A 480 -25.28 10.98 -5.56
N ILE A 481 -26.17 11.09 -4.57
CA ILE A 481 -26.64 9.98 -3.75
C ILE A 481 -28.02 9.56 -4.29
N SER A 482 -28.13 8.32 -4.76
CA SER A 482 -29.38 7.70 -5.21
C SER A 482 -29.92 6.73 -4.15
N LEU A 483 -31.24 6.58 -4.03
CA LEU A 483 -31.86 5.60 -3.13
C LEU A 483 -32.37 4.38 -3.93
N VAL A 484 -32.04 3.16 -3.47
CA VAL A 484 -32.39 1.88 -4.10
C VAL A 484 -33.14 0.98 -3.11
N ALA A 485 -34.10 0.18 -3.59
CA ALA A 485 -34.87 -0.77 -2.77
C ALA A 485 -34.59 -2.23 -3.19
N SER A 486 -34.45 -3.15 -2.23
CA SER A 486 -33.93 -4.51 -2.41
C SER A 486 -34.78 -5.50 -3.23
N ASN A 487 -36.08 -5.24 -3.42
CA ASN A 487 -37.02 -6.26 -3.92
C ASN A 487 -38.21 -5.66 -4.69
N ILE A 488 -38.05 -4.43 -5.20
CA ILE A 488 -39.10 -3.69 -5.92
C ILE A 488 -38.47 -2.95 -7.10
N ASP A 489 -39.10 -3.03 -8.26
CA ASP A 489 -38.58 -2.50 -9.53
C ASP A 489 -38.75 -0.98 -9.69
N THR A 490 -39.58 -0.31 -8.87
CA THR A 490 -39.92 1.10 -9.10
C THR A 490 -40.19 1.88 -7.81
N ILE A 491 -39.52 3.04 -7.66
CA ILE A 491 -39.67 4.02 -6.58
C ILE A 491 -40.44 5.22 -7.12
N TYR A 492 -41.52 5.64 -6.45
CA TYR A 492 -42.34 6.80 -6.84
C TYR A 492 -42.18 7.97 -5.87
N GLY A 493 -42.06 9.20 -6.39
CA GLY A 493 -42.07 10.44 -5.59
C GLY A 493 -40.69 11.05 -5.30
N VAL A 494 -40.70 12.39 -5.23
CA VAL A 494 -39.58 13.36 -5.33
C VAL A 494 -38.82 13.32 -6.66
N ASN A 495 -38.72 14.46 -7.34
CA ASN A 495 -38.03 14.55 -8.64
C ASN A 495 -36.58 14.06 -8.50
N ASN A 496 -36.24 13.02 -9.27
CA ASN A 496 -34.93 12.35 -9.44
C ASN A 496 -34.35 11.49 -8.31
N ASN A 497 -34.91 11.44 -7.10
CA ASN A 497 -34.42 10.51 -6.05
C ASN A 497 -32.89 10.66 -5.77
N GLN A 498 -32.37 11.87 -5.95
CA GLN A 498 -30.95 12.19 -6.12
C GLN A 498 -30.57 13.38 -5.22
N ILE A 499 -29.44 13.28 -4.50
CA ILE A 499 -28.87 14.41 -3.72
C ILE A 499 -27.49 14.75 -4.28
N ASP A 500 -27.33 15.96 -4.81
CA ASP A 500 -26.06 16.42 -5.39
C ASP A 500 -25.10 16.98 -4.33
N TYR A 501 -23.80 16.72 -4.49
CA TYR A 501 -22.73 17.25 -3.64
C TYR A 501 -21.42 17.46 -4.44
N SER A 502 -20.31 17.81 -3.79
CA SER A 502 -18.98 17.90 -4.43
C SER A 502 -17.85 17.50 -3.46
N ILE A 503 -16.77 16.87 -3.95
CA ILE A 503 -15.61 16.42 -3.16
C ILE A 503 -14.36 17.24 -3.53
N THR A 504 -13.55 17.65 -2.53
CA THR A 504 -12.23 18.29 -2.77
C THR A 504 -11.08 17.47 -2.16
N THR A 505 -9.95 17.37 -2.88
CA THR A 505 -8.76 16.56 -2.58
C THR A 505 -7.73 17.26 -1.67
N PRO A 506 -7.26 16.67 -0.54
CA PRO A 506 -6.17 17.27 0.25
C PRO A 506 -4.78 16.88 -0.29
N TYR A 507 -3.92 17.87 -0.56
CA TYR A 507 -2.51 17.66 -0.92
C TYR A 507 -1.59 18.56 -0.08
N VAL A 508 -0.35 18.13 0.14
CA VAL A 508 0.76 18.93 0.71
C VAL A 508 1.93 18.85 -0.28
N TYR A 509 2.42 19.99 -0.74
CA TYR A 509 3.66 20.07 -1.52
C TYR A 509 4.72 20.81 -0.70
N LEU A 510 5.95 20.31 -0.72
CA LEU A 510 7.10 20.95 -0.07
C LEU A 510 8.01 21.53 -1.14
N GLN A 511 8.35 22.80 -1.00
CA GLN A 511 9.13 23.55 -1.98
C GLN A 511 10.61 23.15 -1.89
N ALA A 512 11.40 23.43 -2.93
CA ALA A 512 12.82 23.09 -2.95
C ALA A 512 13.58 23.78 -1.79
N VAL A 513 14.53 23.06 -1.18
CA VAL A 513 15.23 23.47 0.04
C VAL A 513 16.45 24.37 -0.29
N MET A 514 16.78 25.28 0.64
CA MET A 514 18.02 26.06 0.68
C MET A 514 19.27 25.15 0.74
N PRO A 515 20.45 25.60 0.27
CA PRO A 515 21.74 25.14 0.77
C PRO A 515 21.82 25.42 2.27
N GLY A 516 22.01 24.37 3.06
CA GLY A 516 22.49 24.54 4.43
C GLY A 516 23.89 25.15 4.40
N ASP A 517 24.14 26.09 5.31
CA ASP A 517 25.48 26.55 5.62
C ASP A 517 26.33 25.34 6.05
N THR A 518 27.58 25.27 5.57
CA THR A 518 28.54 24.15 5.70
C THR A 518 28.81 23.61 7.11
N ILE A 519 28.20 24.21 8.13
CA ILE A 519 28.41 23.96 9.55
C ILE A 519 27.18 23.37 10.26
N THR A 520 26.04 23.25 9.59
CA THR A 520 24.83 22.63 10.15
C THR A 520 24.56 21.30 9.43
N ALA A 521 24.79 20.19 10.12
CA ALA A 521 24.37 18.87 9.66
C ALA A 521 22.83 18.85 9.60
N GLY A 522 22.28 19.06 8.41
CA GLY A 522 20.84 19.05 8.14
C GLY A 522 20.64 18.90 6.64
N THR A 523 20.44 17.67 6.19
CA THR A 523 20.35 17.32 4.77
C THR A 523 18.92 17.55 4.26
N GLY A 524 18.67 18.73 3.71
CA GLY A 524 17.69 18.89 2.63
C GLY A 524 18.39 18.75 1.27
N ILE A 525 17.64 18.63 0.17
CA ILE A 525 18.22 18.67 -1.18
C ILE A 525 19.06 19.94 -1.32
N THR A 526 20.38 19.76 -1.38
CA THR A 526 21.37 20.80 -1.60
C THR A 526 21.59 20.97 -3.11
N TYR A 527 21.66 22.21 -3.59
CA TYR A 527 22.08 22.54 -4.96
C TYR A 527 23.43 23.24 -4.93
N GLY A 528 24.33 22.85 -5.83
CA GLY A 528 25.70 23.36 -5.89
C GLY A 528 26.73 22.22 -5.92
N SER A 529 28.03 22.56 -5.95
CA SER A 529 29.10 21.58 -5.88
C SER A 529 29.10 20.91 -4.50
N GLY A 530 28.33 19.83 -4.36
CA GLY A 530 28.23 19.03 -3.12
C GLY A 530 26.83 18.53 -2.73
N GLY A 531 25.79 18.67 -3.56
CA GLY A 531 24.42 18.22 -3.22
C GLY A 531 23.76 17.19 -4.14
N SER A 532 22.64 16.59 -3.69
CA SER A 532 22.05 15.34 -4.21
C SER A 532 21.55 15.37 -5.67
N VAL A 533 21.32 16.54 -6.28
CA VAL A 533 20.95 16.67 -7.71
C VAL A 533 21.79 17.76 -8.37
N ASN A 534 22.91 17.37 -8.97
CA ASN A 534 23.78 18.26 -9.74
C ASN A 534 24.10 17.63 -11.12
N PRO A 535 23.75 18.28 -12.24
CA PRO A 535 23.03 19.56 -12.35
C PRO A 535 21.52 19.44 -12.11
N ARG A 536 20.89 20.51 -11.61
CA ARG A 536 19.42 20.56 -11.44
C ARG A 536 18.71 20.54 -12.79
N PHE A 537 19.14 21.39 -13.71
CA PHE A 537 18.58 21.46 -15.05
C PHE A 537 19.61 20.98 -16.07
N VAL A 538 19.14 20.16 -17.01
CA VAL A 538 19.89 19.79 -18.21
C VAL A 538 19.08 20.15 -19.43
N ASP A 539 19.72 20.25 -20.59
CA ASP A 539 18.99 20.38 -21.85
C ASP A 539 18.00 19.22 -21.99
N GLY A 540 16.84 19.53 -22.54
CA GLY A 540 15.77 18.59 -22.75
C GLY A 540 16.05 17.59 -23.87
N SER A 541 15.03 16.83 -24.26
CA SER A 541 15.15 15.78 -25.28
C SER A 541 14.41 16.17 -26.55
N GLN A 542 14.85 15.69 -27.71
CA GLN A 542 14.05 15.74 -28.94
C GLN A 542 13.26 14.44 -29.11
N ASN A 543 12.04 14.54 -29.62
CA ASN A 543 11.27 13.36 -30.03
C ASN A 543 12.00 12.62 -31.16
N GLY A 544 12.31 11.34 -30.97
CA GLY A 544 13.16 10.55 -31.88
C GLY A 544 14.65 10.48 -31.50
N GLY A 545 15.04 11.10 -30.39
CA GLY A 545 16.40 11.03 -29.83
C GLY A 545 17.24 12.30 -30.11
N GLY A 546 18.11 12.64 -29.16
CA GLY A 546 18.95 13.84 -29.21
C GLY A 546 18.58 14.90 -28.17
N THR A 547 19.41 15.94 -28.07
CA THR A 547 19.28 17.03 -27.09
C THR A 547 18.45 18.19 -27.66
N CYS A 548 17.55 18.79 -26.87
CA CYS A 548 16.83 20.02 -27.22
C CYS A 548 17.24 21.17 -26.31
N THR A 549 17.82 22.24 -26.87
CA THR A 549 18.23 23.44 -26.11
C THR A 549 17.07 24.39 -25.81
N ASP A 550 15.96 24.23 -26.53
CA ASP A 550 14.74 25.01 -26.36
C ASP A 550 13.87 24.52 -25.19
N SER A 551 14.29 23.45 -24.52
CA SER A 551 13.70 22.97 -23.29
C SER A 551 14.77 22.60 -22.26
N LYS A 552 14.38 22.60 -20.98
CA LYS A 552 15.22 22.18 -19.86
C LYS A 552 14.49 21.09 -19.09
N LYS A 553 15.09 19.91 -19.00
CA LYS A 553 14.64 18.85 -18.11
C LYS A 553 15.09 19.17 -16.69
N ASP A 554 14.13 19.23 -15.78
CA ASP A 554 14.39 19.36 -14.34
C ASP A 554 14.64 17.97 -13.74
N ASN A 555 15.88 17.70 -13.35
CA ASN A 555 16.26 16.43 -12.75
C ASN A 555 15.67 16.26 -11.34
N LEU A 556 15.21 17.34 -10.72
CA LEU A 556 14.50 17.30 -9.44
C LEU A 556 13.10 16.69 -9.60
N THR A 557 12.32 17.24 -10.53
CA THR A 557 10.89 16.93 -10.68
C THR A 557 10.60 15.91 -11.78
N GLY A 558 11.56 15.71 -12.67
CA GLY A 558 11.44 14.88 -13.86
C GLY A 558 10.62 15.51 -15.00
N VAL A 559 10.07 16.72 -14.79
CA VAL A 559 9.33 17.47 -15.82
C VAL A 559 10.29 18.26 -16.70
N GLU A 560 9.78 18.73 -17.83
CA GLU A 560 10.56 19.49 -18.80
C GLU A 560 9.88 20.83 -19.09
N TRP A 561 10.64 21.92 -18.93
CA TRP A 561 10.18 23.30 -19.05
C TRP A 561 10.66 23.89 -20.38
N LEU A 562 9.87 24.80 -20.98
CA LEU A 562 10.39 25.60 -22.09
C LEU A 562 11.56 26.47 -21.61
N THR A 563 12.63 26.56 -22.39
CA THR A 563 13.77 27.42 -22.06
C THR A 563 13.36 28.90 -22.05
N ASN A 564 12.42 29.30 -22.91
CA ASN A 564 11.86 30.66 -22.93
C ASN A 564 10.51 30.71 -22.22
N ALA A 565 10.49 31.26 -21.01
CA ALA A 565 9.30 31.41 -20.18
C ALA A 565 8.24 32.37 -20.76
N ASN A 566 8.58 33.13 -21.81
CA ASN A 566 7.71 34.11 -22.45
C ASN A 566 7.24 33.68 -23.85
N GLU A 567 7.51 32.44 -24.26
CA GLU A 567 7.26 31.96 -25.63
C GLU A 567 5.77 31.96 -26.02
N VAL A 568 4.87 31.67 -25.08
CA VAL A 568 3.45 31.40 -25.38
C VAL A 568 2.53 32.57 -25.04
N CYS A 569 2.92 33.43 -24.10
CA CYS A 569 2.16 34.61 -23.70
C CYS A 569 3.09 35.84 -23.61
N PRO A 570 3.59 36.33 -24.77
CA PRO A 570 4.51 37.45 -24.78
C PRO A 570 3.87 38.71 -24.19
N ASN A 571 4.66 39.49 -23.45
CA ASN A 571 4.26 40.77 -22.87
C ASN A 571 3.00 40.70 -21.99
N ARG A 572 2.80 39.58 -21.27
CA ARG A 572 1.68 39.38 -20.35
C ARG A 572 0.31 39.48 -21.03
N ALA A 573 0.19 39.03 -22.26
CA ALA A 573 -1.02 39.22 -23.05
C ALA A 573 -2.19 38.26 -22.70
N CYS A 574 -1.99 37.31 -21.78
CA CYS A 574 -2.93 36.22 -21.58
C CYS A 574 -3.80 36.41 -20.33
N THR A 575 -5.12 36.25 -20.51
CA THR A 575 -6.08 36.12 -19.40
C THR A 575 -6.11 34.70 -18.84
N TRP A 576 -6.82 34.47 -17.75
CA TRP A 576 -7.02 33.13 -17.19
C TRP A 576 -8.42 32.61 -17.53
N SER A 577 -8.54 31.36 -17.96
CA SER A 577 -9.82 30.70 -18.27
C SER A 577 -9.72 29.19 -18.08
N ASP A 578 -10.77 28.61 -17.50
CA ASP A 578 -11.01 27.16 -17.34
C ASP A 578 -11.52 26.50 -18.64
N THR A 579 -12.10 27.27 -19.55
CA THR A 579 -12.73 26.79 -20.80
C THR A 579 -11.89 27.08 -22.04
N ALA A 580 -10.60 27.40 -21.86
CA ALA A 580 -9.69 27.78 -22.94
C ALA A 580 -10.26 28.90 -23.85
N ALA A 581 -10.85 29.93 -23.24
CA ALA A 581 -11.36 31.08 -23.98
C ALA A 581 -10.26 31.74 -24.83
N VAL A 582 -10.62 32.29 -25.98
CA VAL A 582 -9.68 32.98 -26.88
C VAL A 582 -8.93 34.09 -26.12
N GLY A 583 -7.60 34.11 -26.25
CA GLY A 583 -6.74 35.05 -25.52
C GLY A 583 -6.41 34.66 -24.08
N SER A 584 -6.83 33.46 -23.62
CA SER A 584 -6.40 32.90 -22.35
C SER A 584 -5.08 32.14 -22.44
N ALA A 585 -4.41 31.98 -21.31
CA ALA A 585 -3.19 31.18 -21.19
C ALA A 585 -3.43 29.71 -21.61
N GLN A 586 -4.60 29.15 -21.29
CA GLN A 586 -4.94 27.77 -21.66
C GLN A 586 -5.13 27.63 -23.18
N ALA A 587 -5.80 28.60 -23.82
CA ALA A 587 -5.92 28.65 -25.28
C ALA A 587 -4.55 28.82 -25.96
N ALA A 588 -3.66 29.62 -25.37
CA ALA A 588 -2.32 29.81 -25.89
C ALA A 588 -1.50 28.50 -25.87
N ALA A 589 -1.61 27.69 -24.81
CA ALA A 589 -0.99 26.37 -24.75
C ALA A 589 -1.55 25.40 -25.82
N ILE A 590 -2.87 25.37 -26.02
CA ILE A 590 -3.51 24.56 -27.06
C ILE A 590 -3.01 24.97 -28.45
N ASN A 591 -2.98 26.27 -28.73
CA ASN A 591 -2.51 26.81 -30.01
C ASN A 591 -1.02 26.51 -30.24
N PHE A 592 -0.20 26.55 -29.19
CA PHE A 592 1.22 26.19 -29.25
C PHE A 592 1.41 24.74 -29.71
N ASN A 593 0.67 23.79 -29.12
CA ASN A 593 0.73 22.39 -29.53
C ASN A 593 0.16 22.16 -30.94
N ALA A 594 -0.93 22.84 -31.29
CA ALA A 594 -1.52 22.77 -32.64
C ALA A 594 -0.55 23.29 -33.72
N GLY A 595 0.33 24.23 -33.37
CA GLY A 595 1.41 24.74 -34.22
C GLY A 595 2.63 23.81 -34.35
N GLY A 596 2.57 22.58 -33.82
CA GLY A 596 3.67 21.61 -33.85
C GLY A 596 4.52 21.59 -32.57
N GLY A 597 4.20 22.42 -31.58
CA GLY A 597 4.85 22.45 -30.28
C GLY A 597 6.35 22.75 -30.34
N LYS A 598 7.13 22.10 -29.48
CA LYS A 598 8.58 22.31 -29.35
C LYS A 598 9.31 21.01 -29.11
N CYS A 599 10.55 20.92 -29.59
CA CYS A 599 11.41 19.74 -29.46
C CYS A 599 10.79 18.45 -30.06
N GLY A 600 9.84 18.59 -30.99
CA GLY A 600 9.10 17.46 -31.57
C GLY A 600 7.96 16.93 -30.67
N TYR A 601 7.60 17.66 -29.61
CA TYR A 601 6.53 17.31 -28.69
C TYR A 601 5.37 18.31 -28.76
N THR A 602 4.15 17.79 -28.60
CA THR A 602 2.87 18.54 -28.67
C THR A 602 2.00 18.31 -27.42
N ASP A 603 2.62 17.91 -26.31
CA ASP A 603 2.02 17.65 -25.00
C ASP A 603 2.31 18.77 -23.98
N TRP A 604 2.64 19.98 -24.45
CA TRP A 604 2.96 21.12 -23.59
C TRP A 604 1.70 21.69 -22.94
N ARG A 605 1.73 21.97 -21.64
CA ARG A 605 0.57 22.44 -20.89
C ARG A 605 0.92 23.57 -19.93
N LEU A 606 -0.10 24.25 -19.43
CA LEU A 606 0.07 25.15 -18.29
C LEU A 606 0.51 24.34 -17.06
N PRO A 607 1.47 24.85 -16.28
CA PRO A 607 1.91 24.24 -15.05
C PRO A 607 0.90 24.51 -13.94
N THR A 608 0.80 23.62 -12.98
CA THR A 608 0.15 23.90 -11.70
C THR A 608 0.90 24.93 -10.90
N GLU A 609 0.23 25.40 -9.84
CA GLU A 609 0.88 26.23 -8.84
C GLU A 609 2.04 25.45 -8.21
N LYS A 610 1.83 24.18 -7.88
CA LYS A 610 2.87 23.28 -7.35
C LYS A 610 4.08 23.13 -8.29
N GLU A 611 3.87 22.94 -9.59
CA GLU A 611 4.96 22.84 -10.56
C GLU A 611 5.75 24.15 -10.65
N LEU A 612 5.08 25.32 -10.65
CA LEU A 612 5.74 26.62 -10.62
C LEU A 612 6.50 26.86 -9.31
N LEU A 613 5.92 26.47 -8.16
CA LEU A 613 6.57 26.58 -6.85
C LEU A 613 7.80 25.67 -6.73
N SER A 614 7.87 24.60 -7.50
CA SER A 614 9.07 23.74 -7.55
C SER A 614 10.29 24.49 -8.07
N LEU A 615 10.11 25.58 -8.83
CA LEU A 615 11.20 26.39 -9.38
C LEU A 615 11.86 27.30 -8.34
N PHE A 616 11.20 27.60 -7.23
CA PHE A 616 11.71 28.48 -6.18
C PHE A 616 13.07 28.03 -5.64
N ASN A 617 13.98 28.99 -5.57
CA ASN A 617 15.26 28.86 -4.89
C ASN A 617 15.38 29.96 -3.85
N TYR A 618 15.03 29.64 -2.61
CA TYR A 618 15.10 30.58 -1.49
C TYR A 618 16.50 31.06 -1.16
N SER A 619 17.55 30.39 -1.65
CA SER A 619 18.93 30.77 -1.41
C SER A 619 19.53 31.60 -2.53
N ALA A 620 18.75 31.90 -3.56
CA ALA A 620 19.19 32.84 -4.56
C ALA A 620 19.56 34.16 -3.87
N ALA A 621 20.60 34.83 -4.38
CA ALA A 621 20.97 36.14 -3.87
C ALA A 621 19.73 37.06 -3.89
N ASP A 622 19.54 37.81 -2.80
CA ASP A 622 18.36 38.67 -2.57
C ASP A 622 16.99 37.97 -2.62
N ASN A 623 16.96 36.63 -2.62
CA ASN A 623 15.80 35.75 -2.86
C ASN A 623 15.22 35.81 -4.28
N ASP A 624 16.04 36.20 -5.26
CA ASP A 624 15.65 36.31 -6.66
C ASP A 624 15.81 34.99 -7.42
N THR A 625 14.76 34.16 -7.37
CA THR A 625 14.71 32.90 -8.12
C THR A 625 14.81 33.15 -9.63
N ALA A 626 14.27 34.25 -10.15
CA ALA A 626 14.28 34.54 -11.58
C ALA A 626 15.71 34.79 -12.09
N ALA A 627 16.49 35.59 -11.37
CA ALA A 627 17.90 35.82 -11.68
C ALA A 627 18.69 34.51 -11.63
N TRP A 628 18.46 33.68 -10.61
CA TRP A 628 19.10 32.37 -10.52
C TRP A 628 18.71 31.44 -11.67
N LEU A 629 17.43 31.35 -12.05
CA LEU A 629 16.98 30.55 -13.21
C LEU A 629 17.63 31.02 -14.51
N ALA A 630 17.87 32.33 -14.68
CA ALA A 630 18.61 32.85 -15.83
C ALA A 630 20.04 32.29 -15.90
N THR A 631 20.71 32.13 -14.75
CA THR A 631 22.03 31.46 -14.70
C THR A 631 21.96 29.97 -15.06
N GLN A 632 20.78 29.34 -14.94
CA GLN A 632 20.54 27.95 -15.35
C GLN A 632 20.19 27.83 -16.85
N GLY A 633 20.23 28.94 -17.59
CA GLY A 633 19.98 29.00 -19.03
C GLY A 633 18.53 29.25 -19.41
N PHE A 634 17.64 29.54 -18.46
CA PHE A 634 16.28 29.98 -18.77
C PHE A 634 16.27 31.43 -19.26
N THR A 635 15.29 31.75 -20.11
CA THR A 635 15.12 33.08 -20.69
C THR A 635 13.69 33.60 -20.51
N GLY A 636 13.50 34.91 -20.61
CA GLY A 636 12.18 35.54 -20.53
C GLY A 636 12.19 37.00 -20.98
N ASN A 637 11.19 37.77 -20.53
CA ASN A 637 10.97 39.15 -21.00
C ASN A 637 11.51 40.26 -20.07
N ASP A 638 12.11 39.91 -18.93
CA ASP A 638 12.64 40.87 -17.97
C ASP A 638 14.17 40.80 -17.95
N SER A 639 14.82 41.65 -18.76
CA SER A 639 16.29 41.65 -18.94
C SER A 639 16.88 40.28 -19.32
N GLY A 640 16.09 39.44 -20.00
CA GLY A 640 16.47 38.09 -20.40
C GLY A 640 16.17 36.99 -19.37
N ALA A 641 15.62 37.30 -18.19
CA ALA A 641 15.23 36.32 -17.18
C ALA A 641 13.71 36.00 -17.20
N PRO A 642 13.28 34.88 -16.61
CA PRO A 642 11.87 34.61 -16.36
C PRO A 642 11.21 35.71 -15.48
N ASN A 643 10.29 36.49 -16.08
CA ASN A 643 9.55 37.65 -15.55
C ASN A 643 9.21 37.68 -14.03
N GLY A 644 9.44 38.83 -13.37
CA GLY A 644 9.05 39.11 -11.97
C GLY A 644 7.58 39.45 -11.67
N THR A 645 6.68 39.46 -12.66
CA THR A 645 5.28 39.92 -12.48
C THR A 645 4.21 38.84 -12.53
N GLY A 646 4.66 37.59 -12.50
CA GLY A 646 3.80 36.47 -12.20
C GLY A 646 3.48 35.60 -13.41
N TYR A 647 3.39 34.30 -13.15
CA TYR A 647 2.97 33.29 -14.11
C TYR A 647 1.64 32.70 -13.70
N TRP A 648 0.73 32.59 -14.67
CA TRP A 648 -0.52 31.88 -14.49
C TRP A 648 -0.25 30.40 -14.24
N SER A 649 -0.94 29.88 -13.23
CA SER A 649 -1.04 28.46 -12.97
C SER A 649 -2.33 27.88 -13.59
N ALA A 650 -2.31 26.61 -13.97
CA ALA A 650 -3.50 25.84 -14.34
C ALA A 650 -4.44 25.60 -13.14
N THR A 651 -3.95 25.71 -11.91
CA THR A 651 -4.71 25.50 -10.68
C THR A 651 -5.76 26.60 -10.50
N ALA A 652 -7.02 26.22 -10.35
CA ALA A 652 -8.12 27.14 -10.05
C ALA A 652 -8.16 27.50 -8.56
N VAL A 653 -8.56 28.73 -8.22
CA VAL A 653 -8.87 29.11 -6.83
C VAL A 653 -10.33 28.77 -6.55
N ASN A 654 -10.58 27.81 -5.66
CA ASN A 654 -11.93 27.50 -5.17
C ASN A 654 -12.32 28.49 -4.04
N SER A 655 -12.59 29.74 -4.42
CA SER A 655 -13.08 30.77 -3.49
C SER A 655 -14.55 31.07 -3.76
N VAL A 656 -15.25 31.59 -2.76
CA VAL A 656 -16.65 32.08 -2.84
C VAL A 656 -16.89 33.04 -4.02
N ASN A 657 -15.83 33.59 -4.60
CA ASN A 657 -15.83 34.39 -5.81
C ASN A 657 -15.12 33.60 -6.95
N ASN A 658 -15.90 32.98 -7.85
CA ASN A 658 -15.42 32.18 -9.00
C ASN A 658 -14.56 32.94 -10.05
N ASN A 659 -14.06 34.14 -9.73
CA ASN A 659 -13.39 35.05 -10.66
C ASN A 659 -11.88 35.21 -10.41
N LEU A 660 -11.28 34.34 -9.59
CA LEU A 660 -9.87 34.45 -9.19
C LEU A 660 -9.04 33.25 -9.68
N ALA A 661 -7.74 33.47 -9.87
CA ALA A 661 -6.75 32.47 -10.24
C ALA A 661 -5.43 32.64 -9.47
N TRP A 662 -4.60 31.59 -9.49
CA TRP A 662 -3.29 31.55 -8.84
C TRP A 662 -2.21 32.20 -9.71
N LEU A 663 -1.41 33.07 -9.09
CA LEU A 663 -0.28 33.73 -9.74
C LEU A 663 0.99 33.54 -8.91
N VAL A 664 2.07 33.07 -9.57
CA VAL A 664 3.36 32.77 -8.92
C VAL A 664 4.45 33.74 -9.38
N PHE A 665 5.11 34.40 -8.43
CA PHE A 665 6.17 35.40 -8.66
C PHE A 665 7.55 34.81 -8.37
N LEU A 666 8.35 34.60 -9.42
CA LEU A 666 9.69 34.04 -9.28
C LEU A 666 10.68 35.03 -8.66
N HIS A 667 10.62 36.32 -8.98
CA HIS A 667 11.57 37.32 -8.45
C HIS A 667 11.54 37.45 -6.91
N SER A 668 10.35 37.35 -6.29
CA SER A 668 10.23 37.44 -4.81
C SER A 668 10.11 36.07 -4.15
N SER A 669 10.10 34.99 -4.95
CA SER A 669 9.81 33.63 -4.49
C SER A 669 8.52 33.58 -3.65
N THR A 670 7.49 34.31 -4.11
CA THR A 670 6.17 34.41 -3.47
C THR A 670 5.06 34.06 -4.44
N TYR A 671 3.86 33.84 -3.92
CA TYR A 671 2.68 33.57 -4.72
C TYR A 671 1.47 34.23 -4.06
N THR A 672 0.43 34.52 -4.85
CA THR A 672 -0.86 34.94 -4.31
C THR A 672 -1.99 34.19 -5.00
N PRO A 673 -2.89 33.55 -4.23
CA PRO A 673 -4.22 33.29 -4.72
C PRO A 673 -4.96 34.64 -4.80
N GLY A 674 -5.83 34.82 -5.79
CA GLY A 674 -6.75 35.95 -5.77
C GLY A 674 -6.51 37.03 -6.82
N VAL A 675 -5.84 36.72 -7.93
CA VAL A 675 -5.75 37.67 -9.05
C VAL A 675 -6.98 37.51 -9.94
N PRO A 676 -7.69 38.59 -10.31
CA PRO A 676 -8.83 38.52 -11.22
C PRO A 676 -8.48 37.80 -12.52
N ARG A 677 -9.31 36.83 -12.92
CA ARG A 677 -9.15 36.06 -14.17
C ARG A 677 -9.12 36.94 -15.43
N THR A 678 -9.70 38.14 -15.34
CA THR A 678 -9.72 39.16 -16.39
C THR A 678 -8.40 39.93 -16.53
N GLY A 679 -7.49 39.82 -15.56
CA GLY A 679 -6.15 40.41 -15.64
C GLY A 679 -5.30 39.65 -16.66
N THR A 680 -4.29 40.32 -17.21
CA THR A 680 -3.39 39.72 -18.21
C THR A 680 -2.01 39.47 -17.59
N ASN A 681 -1.52 38.23 -17.63
CA ASN A 681 -0.22 37.82 -17.06
C ASN A 681 0.52 36.85 -18.00
N ASN A 682 1.71 36.40 -17.58
CA ASN A 682 2.56 35.48 -18.35
C ASN A 682 2.07 34.03 -18.20
N ALA A 683 2.49 33.15 -19.12
CA ALA A 683 2.27 31.72 -19.06
C ALA A 683 3.53 30.99 -19.53
N TRP A 684 4.00 30.02 -18.73
CA TRP A 684 5.21 29.28 -19.01
C TRP A 684 4.87 27.80 -19.10
N LEU A 685 5.03 27.19 -20.27
CA LEU A 685 4.61 25.81 -20.47
C LEU A 685 5.61 24.80 -19.90
N VAL A 686 5.03 23.69 -19.43
CA VAL A 686 5.72 22.50 -18.93
C VAL A 686 5.18 21.27 -19.66
N ARG A 687 5.98 20.21 -19.76
CA ARG A 687 5.57 18.91 -20.27
C ARG A 687 6.10 17.77 -19.41
N GLY A 688 5.57 16.58 -19.69
CA GLY A 688 5.84 15.38 -18.92
C GLY A 688 5.01 15.32 -17.64
N ASN A 689 5.04 14.14 -17.03
CA ASN A 689 4.48 13.93 -15.71
C ASN A 689 5.57 14.17 -14.68
N VAL A 690 5.19 14.63 -13.50
CA VAL A 690 6.06 14.67 -12.33
C VAL A 690 6.42 13.22 -11.98
N THR A 691 7.46 12.68 -12.60
CA THR A 691 7.93 11.29 -12.37
C THR A 691 8.66 11.17 -11.04
N LYS A 692 9.13 12.31 -10.50
CA LYS A 692 9.65 12.45 -9.16
C LYS A 692 9.03 13.69 -8.56
N VAL A 693 8.06 13.55 -7.65
CA VAL A 693 7.68 14.70 -6.81
C VAL A 693 8.95 15.10 -6.08
N ALA A 694 9.32 16.39 -6.13
CA ALA A 694 10.38 16.90 -5.26
C ALA A 694 9.98 16.55 -3.84
N LYS A 695 10.69 15.58 -3.30
CA LYS A 695 10.67 15.23 -1.89
C LYS A 695 11.85 15.89 -1.28
N ASP A 696 11.63 16.50 -0.13
CA ASP A 696 11.80 15.75 1.10
C ASP A 696 10.84 16.35 2.13
N MET A 697 10.22 15.48 2.93
CA MET A 697 9.67 15.96 4.19
C MET A 697 10.83 16.41 5.07
N PRO A 698 10.63 17.43 5.90
CA PRO A 698 11.62 17.79 6.90
C PRO A 698 11.72 16.62 7.90
N GLY A 699 12.82 15.88 7.85
CA GLY A 699 13.02 14.68 8.67
C GLY A 699 14.20 13.83 8.19
N ASP A 700 15.28 13.80 8.97
CA ASP A 700 16.48 13.01 8.71
C ASP A 700 16.18 11.51 8.62
N SER A 701 16.07 10.98 7.40
CA SER A 701 16.18 9.55 7.17
C SER A 701 16.88 9.28 5.84
N LEU A 702 17.94 8.48 5.92
CA LEU A 702 18.87 8.05 4.86
C LEU A 702 18.24 7.23 3.71
N MET A 703 16.94 7.38 3.43
CA MET A 703 16.23 6.77 2.30
C MET A 703 15.30 7.78 1.63
N ALA A 704 15.83 8.55 0.68
CA ALA A 704 15.02 9.38 -0.21
C ALA A 704 14.22 8.48 -1.19
N GLY A 705 12.95 8.20 -0.85
CA GLY A 705 12.04 7.31 -1.59
C GLY A 705 10.93 8.02 -2.40
N ILE A 706 9.88 7.31 -2.83
CA ILE A 706 8.61 7.78 -3.45
C ILE A 706 7.59 8.31 -2.41
N GLY A 707 6.60 9.14 -2.81
CA GLY A 707 5.78 10.02 -1.94
C GLY A 707 5.26 9.31 -0.70
N LYS A 708 5.28 9.93 0.49
CA LYS A 708 4.52 9.37 1.62
C LYS A 708 3.04 9.59 1.38
N GLU A 709 2.28 8.50 1.40
CA GLU A 709 0.82 8.49 1.38
C GLU A 709 0.25 9.30 2.56
N TRP A 710 -0.91 9.93 2.36
CA TRP A 710 -1.60 10.64 3.43
C TRP A 710 -2.05 9.65 4.52
N PRO A 711 -1.55 9.76 5.77
CA PRO A 711 -1.88 8.77 6.79
C PRO A 711 -3.36 8.81 7.18
N THR A 712 -3.92 7.64 7.50
CA THR A 712 -5.28 7.49 8.04
C THR A 712 -5.51 8.33 9.31
N THR A 713 -4.47 8.45 10.14
CA THR A 713 -4.39 9.42 11.24
C THR A 713 -3.18 10.31 11.04
N ARG A 714 -3.38 11.51 10.49
CA ARG A 714 -2.28 12.44 10.23
C ARG A 714 -1.72 13.04 11.52
N PHE A 715 -2.57 13.62 12.37
CA PHE A 715 -2.13 14.24 13.61
C PHE A 715 -2.56 13.41 14.82
N MET A 716 -1.61 13.09 15.68
CA MET A 716 -1.82 12.33 16.90
C MET A 716 -1.40 13.16 18.10
N VAL A 717 -2.22 13.19 19.14
CA VAL A 717 -1.87 13.88 20.39
C VAL A 717 -0.78 13.07 21.10
N ASP A 718 0.29 13.75 21.50
CA ASP A 718 1.36 13.17 22.33
C ASP A 718 0.83 12.77 23.73
N VAL A 719 1.56 11.89 24.45
CA VAL A 719 1.21 11.41 25.79
C VAL A 719 0.97 12.53 26.81
N SER A 720 1.60 13.71 26.63
CA SER A 720 1.40 14.86 27.51
C SER A 720 0.10 15.62 27.25
N GLY A 721 -0.60 15.37 26.13
CA GLY A 721 -1.78 16.10 25.71
C GLY A 721 -1.52 17.48 25.09
N ASN A 722 -0.28 17.98 25.14
CA ASN A 722 0.10 19.35 24.81
C ASN A 722 0.82 19.51 23.46
N CYS A 723 1.17 18.40 22.80
CA CYS A 723 1.78 18.38 21.47
C CYS A 723 1.02 17.50 20.51
N MET A 724 1.23 17.76 19.22
CA MET A 724 0.70 16.98 18.10
C MET A 724 1.88 16.41 17.30
N ILE A 725 1.87 15.10 17.11
CA ILE A 725 2.78 14.37 16.23
C ILE A 725 2.14 14.31 14.85
N ASP A 726 2.81 14.84 13.84
CA ASP A 726 2.40 14.75 12.44
C ASP A 726 3.01 13.49 11.81
N ASN A 727 2.22 12.42 11.66
CA ASN A 727 2.65 11.15 11.08
C ASN A 727 3.01 11.26 9.59
N LEU A 728 2.57 12.34 8.91
CA LEU A 728 2.99 12.62 7.56
C LEU A 728 4.46 13.03 7.57
N SER A 729 4.77 14.18 8.17
CA SER A 729 6.13 14.77 8.16
C SER A 729 7.11 14.11 9.14
N GLY A 730 6.63 13.46 10.21
CA GLY A 730 7.44 13.03 11.35
C GLY A 730 7.76 14.16 12.34
N LEU A 731 7.24 15.37 12.11
CA LEU A 731 7.46 16.53 12.97
C LEU A 731 6.50 16.52 14.17
N MET A 732 6.92 17.19 15.23
CA MET A 732 6.07 17.45 16.40
C MET A 732 5.88 18.96 16.59
N TRP A 733 4.63 19.33 16.83
CA TRP A 733 4.17 20.70 16.94
C TRP A 733 3.50 20.94 18.30
N PRO A 734 3.62 22.13 18.90
CA PRO A 734 2.80 22.52 20.03
C PRO A 734 1.32 22.45 19.63
N LYS A 735 0.47 21.87 20.48
CA LYS A 735 -0.97 21.84 20.23
C LYS A 735 -1.56 23.25 20.20
N ASN A 736 -1.04 24.16 21.04
CA ASN A 736 -1.38 25.59 21.03
C ASN A 736 -0.35 26.39 20.22
N PHE A 737 -0.72 26.85 19.03
CA PHE A 737 0.14 27.63 18.14
C PHE A 737 0.44 29.03 18.66
N ASN A 738 -0.24 29.49 19.71
CA ASN A 738 0.01 30.77 20.35
C ASN A 738 0.81 30.65 21.66
N ILE A 739 1.38 29.49 21.98
CA ILE A 739 2.07 29.28 23.25
C ILE A 739 3.22 30.27 23.51
N LEU A 740 3.92 30.73 22.46
CA LEU A 740 5.00 31.72 22.58
C LEU A 740 4.57 33.17 22.27
N GLY A 741 3.31 33.38 21.87
CA GLY A 741 2.80 34.68 21.44
C GLY A 741 3.48 35.20 20.16
N THR A 742 3.63 36.53 20.06
CA THR A 742 4.31 37.20 18.94
C THR A 742 5.70 37.71 19.32
N GLY A 743 6.57 37.90 18.33
CA GLY A 743 7.87 38.56 18.47
C GLY A 743 8.37 39.16 17.16
N THR A 744 9.40 39.99 17.24
CA THR A 744 10.12 40.52 16.07
C THR A 744 11.11 39.50 15.50
N TRP A 745 11.63 39.74 14.31
CA TRP A 745 12.70 38.93 13.74
C TRP A 745 14.05 39.57 14.03
N ASP A 746 14.96 38.81 14.64
CA ASP A 746 16.32 39.26 14.88
C ASP A 746 17.29 38.07 14.87
N SER A 747 18.22 38.06 13.91
CA SER A 747 19.26 37.04 13.81
C SER A 747 20.20 37.02 15.01
N SER A 748 20.30 38.11 15.76
CA SER A 748 21.08 38.20 17.01
C SER A 748 20.30 37.77 18.26
N ALA A 749 19.04 37.35 18.09
CA ALA A 749 18.17 36.84 19.15
C ALA A 749 18.05 37.77 20.37
N LEU A 750 17.90 39.08 20.15
CA LEU A 750 17.64 40.04 21.23
C LEU A 750 16.29 39.78 21.91
N ALA A 751 16.16 40.25 23.16
CA ALA A 751 14.96 40.09 23.97
C ALA A 751 13.69 40.57 23.22
N GLY A 752 12.67 39.71 23.17
CA GLY A 752 11.41 39.98 22.47
C GLY A 752 11.35 39.42 21.04
N SER A 753 12.48 38.99 20.46
CA SER A 753 12.50 38.33 19.16
C SER A 753 11.96 36.90 19.19
N ALA A 754 11.58 36.38 18.02
CA ALA A 754 11.16 34.99 17.84
C ALA A 754 12.27 34.00 18.22
N GLN A 755 13.51 34.28 17.81
CA GLN A 755 14.70 33.48 18.12
C GLN A 755 14.95 33.44 19.63
N TYR A 756 14.86 34.59 20.30
CA TYR A 756 15.03 34.66 21.75
C TYR A 756 14.01 33.80 22.50
N LYS A 757 12.73 33.85 22.10
CA LYS A 757 11.66 33.07 22.73
C LYS A 757 11.91 31.56 22.64
N ILE A 758 12.37 31.07 21.48
CA ILE A 758 12.75 29.66 21.29
C ILE A 758 13.94 29.28 22.17
N ILE A 759 14.99 30.12 22.23
CA ILE A 759 16.14 29.89 23.11
C ILE A 759 15.70 29.79 24.57
N GLN A 760 14.85 30.71 25.03
CA GLN A 760 14.32 30.70 26.39
C GLN A 760 13.48 29.45 26.67
N MET A 761 12.62 29.04 25.73
CA MET A 761 11.83 27.80 25.80
C MET A 761 12.72 26.56 26.02
N ASN A 762 13.92 26.52 25.44
CA ASN A 762 14.83 25.38 25.59
C ASN A 762 15.71 25.46 26.84
N THR A 763 16.06 26.65 27.32
CA THR A 763 17.17 26.82 28.29
C THR A 763 16.77 27.40 29.64
N ASN A 764 15.63 28.08 29.75
CA ASN A 764 15.23 28.80 30.96
C ASN A 764 13.98 28.17 31.59
N SER A 765 14.12 27.69 32.83
CA SER A 765 13.03 27.04 33.58
C SER A 765 11.84 27.93 33.91
N ASN A 766 12.00 29.26 33.82
CA ASN A 766 10.92 30.23 34.03
C ASN A 766 10.25 30.67 32.73
N ALA A 767 10.70 30.18 31.57
CA ALA A 767 10.15 30.56 30.28
C ALA A 767 8.87 29.79 29.94
N THR A 768 7.97 30.44 29.21
CA THR A 768 6.79 29.79 28.65
C THR A 768 7.19 28.66 27.70
N GLY A 769 6.63 27.47 27.92
CA GLY A 769 6.92 26.29 27.10
C GLY A 769 8.19 25.53 27.47
N TYR A 770 8.86 25.87 28.59
CA TYR A 770 10.02 25.10 29.04
C TYR A 770 9.69 23.62 29.26
N GLN A 771 10.50 22.74 28.65
CA GLN A 771 10.26 21.28 28.62
C GLN A 771 8.87 20.89 28.06
N LEU A 772 8.32 21.66 27.11
CA LEU A 772 7.04 21.32 26.48
C LEU A 772 7.09 19.89 25.94
N CYS A 773 6.15 19.07 26.40
CA CYS A 773 6.04 17.64 26.08
C CYS A 773 7.27 16.80 26.44
N GLY A 774 8.08 17.28 27.41
CA GLY A 774 9.30 16.61 27.88
C GLY A 774 10.56 16.98 27.11
N TYR A 775 10.52 17.99 26.24
CA TYR A 775 11.59 18.28 25.29
C TYR A 775 12.13 19.71 25.36
N THR A 776 13.42 19.87 25.07
CA THR A 776 14.18 21.14 25.08
C THR A 776 14.96 21.38 23.78
N ASP A 777 14.54 20.73 22.70
CA ASP A 777 15.15 20.77 21.36
C ASP A 777 14.24 21.51 20.35
N TRP A 778 13.41 22.44 20.82
CA TRP A 778 12.48 23.19 19.98
C TRP A 778 13.19 24.22 19.11
N ARG A 779 12.69 24.45 17.90
CA ARG A 779 13.25 25.44 16.96
C ARG A 779 12.16 26.18 16.20
N LEU A 780 12.52 27.28 15.53
CA LEU A 780 11.65 27.89 14.53
C LEU A 780 11.54 26.95 13.32
N PRO A 781 10.33 26.71 12.80
CA PRO A 781 10.16 25.89 11.60
C PRO A 781 10.71 26.61 10.38
N ASN A 782 11.35 25.91 9.46
CA ASN A 782 11.62 26.44 8.13
C ASN A 782 10.32 26.55 7.31
N ILE A 783 10.39 27.24 6.18
CA ILE A 783 9.19 27.49 5.37
C ILE A 783 8.50 26.20 4.89
N ASN A 784 9.27 25.16 4.57
CA ASN A 784 8.75 23.86 4.17
C ASN A 784 8.06 23.13 5.32
N GLU A 785 8.60 23.22 6.53
CA GLU A 785 7.97 22.66 7.73
C GLU A 785 6.60 23.29 7.98
N VAL A 786 6.47 24.60 7.83
CA VAL A 786 5.14 25.23 7.95
C VAL A 786 4.24 24.85 6.77
N PHE A 787 4.79 24.73 5.55
CA PHE A 787 4.02 24.27 4.40
C PHE A 787 3.54 22.82 4.53
N SER A 788 4.22 22.00 5.32
CA SER A 788 3.72 20.66 5.65
C SER A 788 2.35 20.71 6.33
N LEU A 789 2.03 21.76 7.10
CA LEU A 789 0.77 21.90 7.83
C LEU A 789 -0.42 22.31 6.94
N LEU A 790 -0.19 22.68 5.68
CA LEU A 790 -1.25 23.18 4.81
C LEU A 790 -2.21 22.07 4.37
N ASN A 791 -3.48 22.43 4.20
CA ASN A 791 -4.44 21.58 3.51
C ASN A 791 -5.21 22.43 2.49
N TYR A 792 -4.81 22.33 1.23
CA TYR A 792 -5.41 23.07 0.12
C TYR A 792 -6.84 22.62 -0.20
N GLY A 793 -7.24 21.41 0.22
CA GLY A 793 -8.60 20.91 0.07
C GLY A 793 -9.60 21.49 1.09
N ALA A 794 -9.12 22.19 2.14
CA ALA A 794 -9.95 22.70 3.22
C ALA A 794 -11.13 23.54 2.71
N ALA A 795 -12.33 23.36 3.29
CA ALA A 795 -13.51 24.13 2.91
C ALA A 795 -13.23 25.65 3.03
N GLY A 796 -13.47 26.38 1.94
CA GLY A 796 -13.13 27.81 1.83
C GLY A 796 -11.63 28.13 1.84
N SER A 797 -10.79 27.12 1.56
CA SER A 797 -9.32 27.18 1.58
C SER A 797 -8.77 27.71 2.91
N ASN A 798 -9.33 27.26 4.04
CA ASN A 798 -8.96 27.72 5.38
C ASN A 798 -8.25 26.60 6.18
N THR A 799 -6.92 26.57 6.07
CA THR A 799 -6.07 25.61 6.78
C THR A 799 -6.19 25.74 8.30
N SER A 800 -6.27 26.95 8.84
CA SER A 800 -6.36 27.23 10.27
C SER A 800 -7.61 26.60 10.88
N LEU A 801 -8.75 26.74 10.21
CA LEU A 801 -9.99 26.11 10.64
C LEU A 801 -9.89 24.58 10.57
N TRP A 802 -9.32 24.05 9.49
CA TRP A 802 -9.11 22.61 9.36
C TRP A 802 -8.19 22.06 10.46
N LEU A 803 -7.04 22.68 10.73
CA LEU A 803 -6.14 22.28 11.81
C LEU A 803 -6.84 22.31 13.18
N ALA A 804 -7.75 23.26 13.41
CA ALA A 804 -8.56 23.26 14.63
C ALA A 804 -9.44 22.01 14.76
N THR A 805 -10.01 21.51 13.66
CA THR A 805 -10.74 20.22 13.66
C THR A 805 -9.85 19.02 13.96
N GLN A 806 -8.54 19.14 13.70
CA GLN A 806 -7.54 18.11 14.01
C GLN A 806 -7.02 18.20 15.46
N GLY A 807 -7.53 19.14 16.26
CA GLY A 807 -7.20 19.30 17.67
C GLY A 807 -6.17 20.38 17.98
N PHE A 808 -5.67 21.12 16.98
CA PHE A 808 -4.83 22.29 17.22
C PHE A 808 -5.64 23.46 17.78
N THR A 809 -4.99 24.30 18.58
CA THR A 809 -5.58 25.50 19.17
C THR A 809 -4.67 26.70 18.95
N GLY A 810 -5.20 27.91 19.18
CA GLY A 810 -4.43 29.13 19.08
C GLY A 810 -5.27 30.36 19.37
N SER A 811 -4.76 31.52 18.95
CA SER A 811 -5.42 32.82 19.09
C SER A 811 -5.71 33.48 17.73
N GLY A 812 -6.13 32.70 16.74
CA GLY A 812 -6.53 33.19 15.42
C GLY A 812 -7.74 34.14 15.49
N ASN A 813 -8.25 34.58 14.33
CA ASN A 813 -9.33 35.59 14.28
C ASN A 813 -10.62 35.21 15.06
N SER A 814 -10.84 33.93 15.37
CA SER A 814 -11.94 33.42 16.22
C SER A 814 -11.56 33.14 17.68
N GLY A 815 -10.33 33.47 18.10
CA GLY A 815 -9.83 33.31 19.47
C GLY A 815 -9.52 31.88 19.92
N THR A 816 -9.78 30.87 19.08
CA THR A 816 -9.63 29.44 19.41
C THR A 816 -8.88 28.62 18.36
N THR A 817 -8.70 29.14 17.15
CA THR A 817 -8.00 28.45 16.05
C THR A 817 -6.51 28.85 15.98
N PRO A 818 -5.66 28.05 15.32
CA PRO A 818 -4.31 28.46 14.92
C PRO A 818 -4.26 29.85 14.27
N ALA A 819 -3.17 30.59 14.47
CA ALA A 819 -3.05 31.95 13.96
C ALA A 819 -3.23 32.01 12.43
N SER A 820 -4.29 32.69 11.97
CA SER A 820 -4.61 32.82 10.55
C SER A 820 -3.67 33.77 9.80
N ASN A 821 -3.13 34.77 10.50
CA ASN A 821 -2.38 35.86 9.89
C ASN A 821 -0.94 35.45 9.55
N GLY A 822 -0.41 34.41 10.20
CA GLY A 822 0.82 33.72 9.84
C GLY A 822 1.88 33.67 10.93
N SER A 823 2.80 32.71 10.79
CA SER A 823 3.87 32.43 11.75
C SER A 823 5.23 32.61 11.09
N TRP A 824 6.20 33.10 11.87
CA TRP A 824 7.59 33.21 11.43
C TRP A 824 8.14 31.85 11.01
N THR A 825 8.97 31.87 9.98
CA THR A 825 9.79 30.73 9.56
C THR A 825 11.27 31.06 9.73
N SER A 826 12.12 30.06 9.89
CA SER A 826 13.56 30.24 9.94
C SER A 826 14.17 30.65 8.59
N THR A 827 13.39 30.65 7.51
CA THR A 827 13.80 31.03 6.16
C THR A 827 13.91 32.55 6.03
N THR A 828 15.12 33.03 5.78
CA THR A 828 15.41 34.47 5.61
C THR A 828 14.75 35.02 4.35
N GLY A 829 14.32 36.28 4.42
CA GLY A 829 13.80 37.04 3.28
C GLY A 829 14.57 38.35 3.11
N SER A 830 14.29 39.09 2.04
CA SER A 830 15.06 40.28 1.65
C SER A 830 15.05 41.42 2.69
N SER A 831 14.06 41.48 3.58
CA SER A 831 13.93 42.50 4.63
C SER A 831 13.79 41.93 6.05
N GLY A 832 13.97 40.63 6.23
CA GLY A 832 13.69 39.92 7.49
C GLY A 832 13.60 38.42 7.27
N ALA A 833 12.42 37.84 7.50
CA ALA A 833 12.16 36.43 7.23
C ALA A 833 10.82 36.21 6.55
N TYR A 834 10.64 35.00 6.02
CA TYR A 834 9.34 34.57 5.53
C TYR A 834 8.41 34.24 6.69
N ALA A 835 7.15 34.63 6.53
CA ALA A 835 6.04 34.18 7.34
C ALA A 835 5.01 33.46 6.48
N VAL A 836 4.40 32.41 7.02
CA VAL A 836 3.37 31.62 6.33
C VAL A 836 2.03 31.76 7.04
N GLY A 837 1.04 32.28 6.32
CA GLY A 837 -0.35 32.41 6.75
C GLY A 837 -1.15 31.11 6.61
N LEU A 838 -1.97 30.78 7.61
CA LEU A 838 -2.85 29.59 7.61
C LEU A 838 -4.34 29.92 7.40
N GLY A 839 -4.70 31.20 7.18
CA GLY A 839 -6.09 31.68 7.13
C GLY A 839 -6.91 31.34 5.86
N THR A 840 -8.09 31.96 5.74
CA THR A 840 -9.04 31.80 4.61
C THR A 840 -8.46 32.30 3.29
N GLY A 841 -8.79 31.63 2.18
CA GLY A 841 -8.38 32.06 0.84
C GLY A 841 -7.01 31.54 0.40
N SER A 842 -6.56 30.44 1.01
CA SER A 842 -5.30 29.73 0.81
C SER A 842 -4.08 30.30 1.55
N PRO A 843 -3.06 29.47 1.77
CA PRO A 843 -1.85 29.85 2.49
C PRO A 843 -1.14 30.99 1.76
N ARG A 844 -0.55 31.92 2.50
CA ARG A 844 0.17 33.05 1.93
C ARG A 844 1.58 33.07 2.45
N GLN A 845 2.51 33.30 1.54
CA GLN A 845 3.90 33.55 1.85
C GLN A 845 4.19 35.04 1.80
N PHE A 846 4.72 35.57 2.89
CA PHE A 846 5.09 36.98 2.99
C PHE A 846 6.57 37.10 3.33
N SER A 847 7.29 37.97 2.61
CA SER A 847 8.56 38.51 3.12
C SER A 847 8.22 39.66 4.05
N ILE A 848 8.57 39.53 5.34
CA ILE A 848 8.16 40.47 6.38
C ILE A 848 9.36 41.26 6.89
N PRO A 849 9.23 42.60 7.10
CA PRO A 849 10.28 43.41 7.72
C PRO A 849 10.60 42.97 9.15
N SER A 850 11.88 42.97 9.51
CA SER A 850 12.36 42.51 10.82
C SER A 850 11.72 43.18 12.04
N SER A 851 11.28 44.43 11.90
CA SER A 851 10.61 45.22 12.93
C SER A 851 9.17 44.81 13.24
N SER A 852 8.56 43.94 12.42
CA SER A 852 7.15 43.55 12.58
C SER A 852 6.98 42.47 13.66
N ASN A 853 5.89 42.52 14.42
CA ASN A 853 5.54 41.47 15.38
C ASN A 853 4.66 40.40 14.73
N TRP A 854 5.13 39.16 14.69
CA TRP A 854 4.41 38.01 14.13
C TRP A 854 4.44 36.81 15.06
N ASN A 855 3.52 35.87 14.85
CA ASN A 855 3.37 34.68 15.69
C ASN A 855 4.64 33.81 15.66
N VAL A 856 5.02 33.30 16.83
CA VAL A 856 6.18 32.45 17.02
C VAL A 856 5.71 31.00 17.17
N LEU A 857 5.89 30.22 16.11
CA LEU A 857 5.59 28.79 16.11
C LEU A 857 6.88 28.01 16.38
N ALA A 858 6.80 27.00 17.26
CA ALA A 858 7.89 26.08 17.52
C ALA A 858 7.64 24.75 16.81
N VAL A 859 8.71 24.04 16.43
CA VAL A 859 8.68 22.68 15.92
C VAL A 859 9.83 21.88 16.50
N ARG A 860 9.69 20.55 16.58
CA ARG A 860 10.79 19.64 16.92
C ARG A 860 10.72 18.33 16.11
N GLY A 861 11.82 17.57 16.17
CA GLY A 861 12.04 16.38 15.33
C GLY A 861 12.71 16.72 13.99
N GLY A 862 13.27 15.72 13.34
CA GLY A 862 13.85 15.83 12.00
C GLY A 862 15.17 16.60 11.89
N GLN A 863 16.07 16.49 12.86
CA GLN A 863 17.47 16.93 12.72
C GLN A 863 18.37 15.76 12.36
#